data_AF-A0A1B8AUQ8-F1
#
_entry.id   AF-A0A1B8AUQ8-F1
#
_cell.length_a   1.000
_cell.length_b   1.000
_cell.length_c   1.000
_cell.angle_alpha   90.00
_cell.angle_beta   90.00
_cell.angle_gamma   90.00
#
_symmetry.space_group_name_H-M   'P 1'
#
loop_
_entity.id
_entity.type
_entity.pdbx_description
1 polymer ?
#
loop_
_entity_poly.entity_id
_entity_poly.type
_entity_poly.pdbx_seq_one_letter_code
_entity_poly.pdbx_strand_id
1 'polypeptide(L)'
;MFQRFKSAIDRTIAEEQARQQTATQSRSPSRTGSTSSRKGDGTPGQRAKSRKQASDAGDAPNPDPAVFEAAFVIDDSDEPSRAATPLPPAVADEEKSDNTNGQENVPEGKTPEGQGAKDEASMDKGQDGIVDAPATKPQAPKPQELSPEIRQKLRKLEKLEATYPELLRSYRVAHRRATAIEPFEKALRENTPLTSISDPEALVEYLNQVNLRGDMVMQELKKISTDKEELQKKYNEVQEKVKRLEEELVTTKSASGDQPKTGDLETTQDAQNNKNEGTSTEEPEKSKSPVSSVMGMFSPKHKSQKPLSEVAETKESNEEFFSYDDEIPQLHADVASKCEEIEKLKSKVEDLQKELTTARETSAGLVESLESATRELSETRDAATVKESLQAQLDNRNKEITNLNQRLEEAQVQLKQLEEDKNTHTVKVDELTVSLASSDKRASELDAELAKASNAKNISKKLIDDLKNQIDALKKERSDSENKITDLTKKLESKPTPTPAATLTPAVSQPTAASATATSGSGKKKNNKKKKGKGGAGGAAAPSQAPAAGGSVETLEPATTSDTAGNAELEAEIAKLKEEVGEKDMQIDRLSKKRKTEEDLREEIESLQENLLMIGQDHVEAKDKIKELEAEKLELKAQITDLEKKINSSTSDAEASSKLQSEMDSIRTEYNDLKEKTSTLQADLGAAQQLAQNRFKDLTELREVLQKAQPELKSLRQESATLKTTKEELASKTKELRDIEKREKDLKRDVERAQKLSSDRETEIKSLQEKLTVETNTKLRLEDAQRVSGRDLRRSEAEKAEVSARADKAEQELQAVQEELGKLRPKVKELEEQMHRLKREKTAAQEEVDFKTQQYSNAQGLLSSMRDQTAEMSVQLKESKSQAESLEEELAEVQRLLQERTREGETMRRLLADVDERADNKVRDMRVRMEAAVEERDRIEDESATLARRKTRETEDLKQKLKDLEREVKTLTHERDELEQREKEWRKRREELESVEEKAEAEADELRTTASQLRTALDASEKQVRDVEKQRAELRRMLEESRQRYEKLSKDLKAAQTKLVASSSRSSFDSVRSGSNGSPAGAPDTVYLKTILLQFLEQKDTKLRAQLVPVLGKLLRFDKTDEQKWQKAVQHIEVK
;
A
#
# COMPACT_ATOMS: atom_id res chain seq x y z
N MET A 1 -20.06 -94.04 29.18
CA MET A 1 -20.13 -92.57 28.98
C MET A 1 -19.03 -92.03 28.06
N PHE A 2 -17.75 -92.39 28.24
CA PHE A 2 -16.61 -91.82 27.50
C PHE A 2 -16.77 -91.65 25.98
N GLN A 3 -17.41 -92.58 25.26
CA GLN A 3 -17.70 -92.40 23.82
C GLN A 3 -18.52 -91.13 23.52
N ARG A 4 -19.48 -90.73 24.36
CA ARG A 4 -20.26 -89.49 24.15
C ARG A 4 -19.42 -88.23 24.35
N PHE A 5 -18.48 -88.24 25.31
CA PHE A 5 -17.53 -87.14 25.47
C PHE A 5 -16.53 -87.10 24.32
N LYS A 6 -16.04 -88.25 23.86
CA LYS A 6 -15.13 -88.31 22.70
C LYS A 6 -15.82 -87.82 21.42
N SER A 7 -17.02 -88.29 21.11
CA SER A 7 -17.82 -87.77 19.99
C SER A 7 -18.27 -86.31 20.15
N ALA A 8 -18.29 -85.75 21.37
CA ALA A 8 -18.51 -84.31 21.56
C ALA A 8 -17.24 -83.51 21.24
N ILE A 9 -16.08 -83.97 21.70
CA ILE A 9 -14.76 -83.37 21.46
C ILE A 9 -14.39 -83.48 19.97
N ASP A 10 -14.55 -84.65 19.36
CA ASP A 10 -14.32 -84.87 17.92
C ASP A 10 -15.25 -83.95 17.07
N ARG A 11 -16.46 -83.64 17.57
CA ARG A 11 -17.42 -82.75 16.90
C ARG A 11 -17.08 -81.27 17.07
N THR A 12 -16.61 -80.82 18.24
CA THR A 12 -16.10 -79.43 18.39
C THR A 12 -14.81 -79.23 17.62
N ILE A 13 -13.90 -80.22 17.60
CA ILE A 13 -12.69 -80.18 16.77
C ILE A 13 -13.06 -80.10 15.28
N ALA A 14 -14.05 -80.89 14.82
CA ALA A 14 -14.54 -80.80 13.44
C ALA A 14 -15.20 -79.44 13.12
N GLU A 15 -15.98 -78.87 14.04
CA GLU A 15 -16.60 -77.54 13.87
C GLU A 15 -15.55 -76.41 13.84
N GLU A 16 -14.52 -76.51 14.68
CA GLU A 16 -13.43 -75.53 14.74
C GLU A 16 -12.50 -75.64 13.52
N GLN A 17 -12.21 -76.85 13.04
CA GLN A 17 -11.50 -77.06 11.77
C GLN A 17 -12.32 -76.57 10.56
N ALA A 18 -13.64 -76.76 10.56
CA ALA A 18 -14.53 -76.23 9.52
C ALA A 18 -14.54 -74.68 9.51
N ARG A 19 -14.53 -74.04 10.68
CA ARG A 19 -14.38 -72.57 10.82
C ARG A 19 -13.01 -72.08 10.32
N GLN A 20 -11.93 -72.82 10.55
CA GLN A 20 -10.61 -72.45 10.05
C GLN A 20 -10.49 -72.64 8.52
N GLN A 21 -11.02 -73.73 7.96
CA GLN A 21 -10.98 -73.95 6.50
C GLN A 21 -11.82 -72.90 5.75
N THR A 22 -13.03 -72.59 6.23
CA THR A 22 -13.89 -71.56 5.59
C THR A 22 -13.30 -70.15 5.63
N ALA A 23 -12.42 -69.84 6.59
CA ALA A 23 -11.68 -68.57 6.65
C ALA A 23 -10.53 -68.46 5.62
N THR A 24 -10.11 -69.55 4.96
CA THR A 24 -8.93 -69.58 4.08
C THR A 24 -9.23 -69.61 2.58
N GLN A 25 -10.50 -69.72 2.16
CA GLN A 25 -10.89 -69.86 0.75
C GLN A 25 -11.85 -68.76 0.25
N SER A 26 -11.43 -67.48 0.26
CA SER A 26 -12.20 -66.40 -0.44
C SER A 26 -11.43 -65.09 -0.73
N ARG A 27 -10.30 -65.16 -1.46
CA ARG A 27 -9.66 -64.00 -2.14
C ARG A 27 -8.79 -64.50 -3.31
N SER A 28 -8.84 -63.95 -4.54
CA SER A 28 -9.64 -62.86 -5.12
C SER A 28 -10.21 -63.34 -6.50
N PRO A 29 -10.02 -62.75 -7.73
CA PRO A 29 -9.54 -61.43 -8.17
C PRO A 29 -10.38 -60.69 -9.26
N SER A 30 -10.13 -59.37 -9.38
CA SER A 30 -10.11 -58.55 -10.62
C SER A 30 -11.37 -58.29 -11.49
N ARG A 31 -11.61 -56.98 -11.73
CA ARG A 31 -12.26 -56.33 -12.91
C ARG A 31 -13.79 -56.55 -13.10
N THR A 32 -14.61 -55.61 -13.59
CA THR A 32 -14.47 -54.16 -13.94
C THR A 32 -15.87 -53.52 -14.02
N GLY A 33 -16.04 -52.23 -13.66
CA GLY A 33 -17.28 -51.48 -13.99
C GLY A 33 -17.53 -50.21 -13.16
N SER A 34 -17.63 -49.07 -13.85
CA SER A 34 -18.00 -47.72 -13.37
C SER A 34 -19.42 -47.66 -12.75
N THR A 35 -19.87 -46.66 -11.98
CA THR A 35 -19.56 -45.20 -11.96
C THR A 35 -19.75 -44.53 -10.58
N SER A 36 -19.37 -43.24 -10.51
CA SER A 36 -19.99 -42.15 -9.71
C SER A 36 -19.59 -41.87 -8.24
N SER A 37 -18.91 -40.72 -8.10
CA SER A 37 -19.15 -39.64 -7.11
C SER A 37 -18.86 -39.79 -5.60
N ARG A 38 -17.77 -39.09 -5.21
CA ARG A 38 -17.65 -38.10 -4.09
C ARG A 38 -17.41 -38.56 -2.64
N LYS A 39 -16.21 -38.17 -2.16
CA LYS A 39 -15.81 -37.66 -0.82
C LYS A 39 -16.00 -38.55 0.43
N GLY A 40 -14.94 -38.57 1.24
CA GLY A 40 -14.99 -38.84 2.68
C GLY A 40 -14.11 -40.01 3.10
N ASP A 41 -12.86 -39.72 3.47
CA ASP A 41 -12.04 -40.63 4.28
C ASP A 41 -11.97 -40.07 5.72
N GLY A 42 -11.98 -40.96 6.71
CA GLY A 42 -12.13 -40.63 8.13
C GLY A 42 -12.63 -41.83 8.94
N THR A 43 -11.69 -42.55 9.55
CA THR A 43 -11.95 -43.84 10.22
C THR A 43 -11.04 -43.98 11.46
N PRO A 44 -11.46 -44.59 12.58
CA PRO A 44 -12.75 -44.43 13.27
C PRO A 44 -12.59 -44.09 14.78
N GLY A 45 -13.50 -43.30 15.34
CA GLY A 45 -13.59 -43.12 16.81
C GLY A 45 -14.32 -44.27 17.52
N GLN A 46 -13.90 -44.62 18.74
CA GLN A 46 -14.60 -45.63 19.56
C GLN A 46 -15.94 -45.12 20.11
N ARG A 47 -16.85 -46.06 20.43
CA ARG A 47 -18.22 -45.77 20.91
C ARG A 47 -18.26 -45.58 22.43
N ALA A 48 -18.70 -44.42 22.90
CA ALA A 48 -19.27 -44.27 24.25
C ALA A 48 -20.44 -43.26 24.26
N LYS A 49 -21.56 -43.67 24.85
CA LYS A 49 -22.79 -42.89 25.11
C LYS A 49 -22.45 -41.73 26.09
N SER A 50 -22.99 -40.52 26.02
CA SER A 50 -24.42 -40.08 26.03
C SER A 50 -25.16 -40.55 27.31
N ARG A 51 -26.01 -39.78 28.00
CA ARG A 51 -26.70 -38.51 27.69
C ARG A 51 -27.39 -38.01 28.96
N LYS A 52 -27.31 -36.71 29.31
CA LYS A 52 -28.47 -35.86 29.64
C LYS A 52 -28.04 -34.41 29.90
N GLN A 53 -28.95 -33.51 29.57
CA GLN A 53 -28.89 -32.07 29.75
C GLN A 53 -30.33 -31.62 30.01
N ALA A 54 -30.52 -30.71 30.97
CA ALA A 54 -31.79 -30.06 31.23
C ALA A 54 -31.49 -28.65 31.73
N SER A 55 -31.85 -27.67 30.89
CA SER A 55 -32.67 -26.50 31.18
C SER A 55 -32.54 -25.75 32.52
N ASP A 56 -32.71 -24.42 32.57
CA ASP A 56 -32.76 -23.37 31.54
C ASP A 56 -32.89 -22.04 32.31
N ALA A 57 -31.97 -21.10 32.09
CA ALA A 57 -32.11 -19.71 32.51
C ALA A 57 -31.04 -18.89 31.77
N GLY A 58 -31.44 -17.82 31.08
CA GLY A 58 -30.50 -16.92 30.43
C GLY A 58 -29.81 -16.00 31.43
N ASP A 59 -28.49 -15.87 31.33
CA ASP A 59 -27.70 -14.89 32.08
C ASP A 59 -27.07 -13.85 31.12
N ALA A 60 -26.82 -12.66 31.65
CA ALA A 60 -26.04 -11.62 31.01
C ALA A 60 -24.53 -11.98 31.04
N PRO A 61 -23.65 -11.29 30.29
CA PRO A 61 -22.21 -11.43 30.50
C PRO A 61 -21.82 -10.95 31.90
N ASN A 62 -21.69 -11.91 32.82
CA ASN A 62 -21.35 -11.70 34.23
C ASN A 62 -19.96 -11.02 34.36
N PRO A 63 -19.85 -9.85 35.01
CA PRO A 63 -18.57 -9.17 35.17
C PRO A 63 -17.65 -9.92 36.13
N ASP A 64 -16.35 -9.97 35.79
CA ASP A 64 -15.33 -10.77 36.48
C ASP A 64 -15.23 -10.46 38.00
N PRO A 65 -15.46 -11.44 38.89
CA PRO A 65 -15.32 -11.28 40.34
C PRO A 65 -13.93 -10.79 40.79
N ALA A 66 -12.86 -11.04 40.03
CA ALA A 66 -11.50 -10.61 40.38
C ALA A 66 -11.37 -9.08 40.50
N VAL A 67 -12.27 -8.32 39.86
CA VAL A 67 -12.33 -6.85 39.94
C VAL A 67 -12.76 -6.36 41.33
N PHE A 68 -13.47 -7.18 42.11
CA PHE A 68 -13.94 -6.80 43.46
C PHE A 68 -12.99 -7.18 44.59
N GLU A 69 -12.15 -8.23 44.47
CA GLU A 69 -11.17 -8.56 45.52
C GLU A 69 -10.14 -7.45 45.71
N ALA A 70 -9.62 -6.89 44.60
CA ALA A 70 -8.63 -5.82 44.61
C ALA A 70 -9.11 -4.50 45.28
N ALA A 71 -10.41 -4.35 45.54
CA ALA A 71 -11.00 -3.18 46.18
C ALA A 71 -11.29 -3.35 47.69
N PHE A 72 -11.15 -4.56 48.24
CA PHE A 72 -11.50 -4.86 49.63
C PHE A 72 -10.38 -5.52 50.47
N VAL A 73 -9.19 -5.71 49.89
CA VAL A 73 -7.96 -5.90 50.68
C VAL A 73 -7.51 -4.54 51.23
N ILE A 74 -8.20 -4.08 52.28
CA ILE A 74 -7.71 -3.01 53.14
C ILE A 74 -6.69 -3.64 54.08
N ASP A 75 -5.45 -3.14 54.01
CA ASP A 75 -4.32 -3.55 54.84
C ASP A 75 -4.57 -3.16 56.30
N ASP A 76 -4.57 -4.13 57.21
CA ASP A 76 -4.88 -3.96 58.64
C ASP A 76 -3.62 -3.53 59.43
N SER A 77 -2.92 -2.53 58.88
CA SER A 77 -1.56 -2.10 59.25
C SER A 77 -1.52 -0.60 59.60
N ASP A 78 -2.29 -0.19 60.59
CA ASP A 78 -2.43 1.22 61.00
C ASP A 78 -1.59 1.56 62.26
N GLU A 79 -0.36 2.04 62.05
CA GLU A 79 0.41 2.81 63.06
C GLU A 79 1.17 3.99 62.39
N PRO A 80 1.36 5.11 63.09
CA PRO A 80 0.65 6.30 62.63
C PRO A 80 1.52 7.53 62.32
N SER A 81 0.97 8.46 61.54
CA SER A 81 1.52 9.80 61.34
C SER A 81 0.59 10.90 61.88
N ARG A 82 0.86 11.37 63.10
CA ARG A 82 0.34 12.65 63.63
C ARG A 82 1.45 13.44 64.32
N ALA A 83 1.55 14.73 63.98
CA ALA A 83 2.45 15.65 64.65
C ALA A 83 1.81 16.19 65.94
N ALA A 84 2.48 16.02 67.09
CA ALA A 84 2.18 16.70 68.35
C ALA A 84 3.43 16.78 69.25
N THR A 85 3.49 17.81 70.10
CA THR A 85 4.61 18.15 71.01
C THR A 85 4.00 18.34 72.42
N PRO A 86 4.74 18.22 73.54
CA PRO A 86 5.52 17.07 74.02
C PRO A 86 5.27 16.68 75.52
N LEU A 87 5.63 15.44 75.92
CA LEU A 87 6.01 15.00 77.30
C LEU A 87 4.97 15.14 78.46
N PRO A 88 5.19 14.54 79.67
CA PRO A 88 6.01 13.38 80.08
C PRO A 88 5.15 12.31 80.86
N PRO A 89 5.62 11.53 81.87
CA PRO A 89 6.00 10.10 81.68
C PRO A 89 5.40 9.08 82.69
N ALA A 90 5.50 7.76 82.41
CA ALA A 90 5.72 6.70 83.43
C ALA A 90 5.95 5.27 82.87
N VAL A 91 6.83 4.55 83.58
CA VAL A 91 7.14 3.09 83.67
C VAL A 91 5.92 2.13 83.81
N ALA A 92 6.00 0.79 83.61
CA ALA A 92 6.98 -0.13 82.97
C ALA A 92 6.42 -1.59 82.94
N ASP A 93 7.16 -2.53 82.31
CA ASP A 93 7.29 -4.00 82.55
C ASP A 93 6.01 -4.92 82.47
N GLU A 94 6.01 -6.01 81.69
CA GLU A 94 6.34 -7.45 82.02
C GLU A 94 5.38 -8.13 83.06
N GLU A 95 5.03 -9.43 83.03
CA GLU A 95 5.43 -10.57 82.18
C GLU A 95 4.36 -11.73 82.13
N LYS A 96 4.48 -12.61 81.11
CA LYS A 96 4.20 -14.09 81.05
C LYS A 96 3.12 -14.83 81.89
N SER A 97 2.42 -15.73 81.18
CA SER A 97 2.14 -17.17 81.52
C SER A 97 1.09 -17.53 82.61
N ASP A 98 0.59 -18.77 82.77
CA ASP A 98 0.84 -20.04 82.06
C ASP A 98 -0.36 -21.04 82.03
N ASN A 99 -0.21 -22.12 81.26
CA ASN A 99 -0.83 -23.48 81.32
C ASN A 99 -1.86 -23.84 82.41
N THR A 100 -2.89 -24.63 82.03
CA THR A 100 -2.91 -26.11 82.22
C THR A 100 -4.13 -26.78 81.51
N ASN A 101 -4.18 -28.12 81.48
CA ASN A 101 -5.08 -28.92 80.62
C ASN A 101 -5.57 -30.22 81.30
N GLY A 102 -6.69 -30.80 80.81
CA GLY A 102 -7.21 -32.14 81.16
C GLY A 102 -8.32 -32.15 82.25
N GLN A 103 -9.18 -33.17 82.36
CA GLN A 103 -9.46 -34.33 81.48
C GLN A 103 -10.87 -34.91 81.79
N GLU A 104 -11.29 -35.93 81.02
CA GLU A 104 -12.52 -36.75 81.01
C GLU A 104 -13.01 -37.28 82.40
N ASN A 105 -14.19 -37.90 82.61
CA ASN A 105 -15.02 -38.75 81.72
C ASN A 105 -16.51 -38.91 82.21
N VAL A 106 -17.32 -39.69 81.49
CA VAL A 106 -18.79 -39.91 81.70
C VAL A 106 -19.09 -41.28 82.38
N PRO A 107 -20.28 -41.50 82.99
CA PRO A 107 -21.14 -42.63 82.54
C PRO A 107 -22.69 -42.39 82.58
N GLU A 108 -23.44 -43.42 82.15
CA GLU A 108 -24.87 -43.50 81.77
C GLU A 108 -25.88 -43.58 82.96
N GLY A 109 -27.22 -43.51 82.82
CA GLY A 109 -28.14 -43.33 81.67
C GLY A 109 -29.63 -43.69 81.99
N LYS A 110 -30.46 -43.92 80.94
CA LYS A 110 -31.89 -44.39 80.89
C LYS A 110 -33.07 -43.38 80.97
N THR A 111 -33.62 -43.02 79.79
CA THR A 111 -34.98 -43.33 79.23
C THR A 111 -36.26 -43.39 80.10
N PRO A 112 -37.48 -43.16 79.55
CA PRO A 112 -37.88 -42.45 78.30
C PRO A 112 -39.19 -41.59 78.42
N GLU A 113 -39.71 -41.11 77.26
CA GLU A 113 -41.09 -40.60 76.99
C GLU A 113 -41.57 -39.32 77.73
N GLY A 114 -42.38 -38.43 77.12
CA GLY A 114 -42.89 -38.34 75.74
C GLY A 114 -43.89 -37.17 75.56
N GLN A 115 -44.19 -36.77 74.31
CA GLN A 115 -45.17 -35.71 73.92
C GLN A 115 -44.76 -34.26 74.32
N GLY A 116 -45.27 -33.18 73.68
CA GLY A 116 -46.03 -33.09 72.42
C GLY A 116 -46.73 -31.74 72.22
N ALA A 117 -46.43 -31.04 71.11
CA ALA A 117 -47.20 -29.95 70.46
C ALA A 117 -47.75 -28.75 71.30
N LYS A 118 -46.97 -27.66 71.32
CA LYS A 118 -47.26 -26.31 70.75
C LYS A 118 -48.63 -25.57 70.90
N ASP A 119 -48.49 -24.24 70.93
CA ASP A 119 -49.45 -23.15 70.60
C ASP A 119 -50.63 -22.96 71.61
N GLU A 120 -51.17 -21.77 71.93
CA GLU A 120 -51.08 -20.40 71.37
C GLU A 120 -51.33 -19.27 72.44
N ALA A 121 -51.13 -17.99 72.05
CA ALA A 121 -51.83 -16.75 72.48
C ALA A 121 -51.92 -16.21 73.95
N SER A 122 -51.06 -15.20 74.25
CA SER A 122 -51.45 -13.79 74.54
C SER A 122 -51.96 -13.25 75.92
N MET A 123 -51.50 -12.00 76.23
CA MET A 123 -52.03 -10.90 77.08
C MET A 123 -52.08 -10.96 78.63
N ASP A 124 -51.44 -9.97 79.28
CA ASP A 124 -52.05 -9.06 80.28
C ASP A 124 -51.32 -7.67 80.33
N LYS A 125 -51.68 -6.75 81.26
CA LYS A 125 -51.42 -5.27 81.20
C LYS A 125 -50.83 -4.62 82.48
N GLY A 126 -50.32 -3.39 82.32
CA GLY A 126 -50.28 -2.32 83.36
C GLY A 126 -48.92 -2.06 84.05
N GLN A 127 -48.64 -0.91 84.68
CA GLN A 127 -49.33 0.41 84.76
C GLN A 127 -48.37 1.49 85.36
N ASP A 128 -48.50 2.79 85.00
CA ASP A 128 -48.01 4.10 85.59
C ASP A 128 -46.61 4.22 86.31
N GLY A 129 -45.83 5.32 86.41
CA GLY A 129 -45.87 6.78 86.08
C GLY A 129 -44.51 7.42 86.57
N ILE A 130 -44.26 8.71 86.87
CA ILE A 130 -44.90 10.04 86.65
C ILE A 130 -43.91 11.20 87.04
N VAL A 131 -43.95 12.38 86.37
CA VAL A 131 -43.21 13.69 86.61
C VAL A 131 -41.65 13.69 86.68
N ASP A 132 -40.86 14.80 86.57
CA ASP A 132 -41.07 16.27 86.42
C ASP A 132 -39.94 16.93 85.54
N ALA A 133 -40.00 18.25 85.28
CA ALA A 133 -39.02 19.07 84.52
C ALA A 133 -38.17 20.03 85.42
N PRO A 134 -37.17 20.79 84.89
CA PRO A 134 -37.45 22.16 84.37
C PRO A 134 -36.45 22.77 83.32
N ALA A 135 -36.64 24.07 83.00
CA ALA A 135 -35.65 25.09 82.55
C ALA A 135 -35.37 25.40 81.04
N THR A 136 -36.23 26.28 80.47
CA THR A 136 -35.88 27.59 79.84
C THR A 136 -34.83 27.76 78.69
N LYS A 137 -35.34 28.06 77.47
CA LYS A 137 -34.97 29.11 76.44
C LYS A 137 -33.51 29.65 76.34
N PRO A 138 -32.96 29.95 75.12
CA PRO A 138 -33.64 30.71 74.05
C PRO A 138 -33.52 30.12 72.61
N GLN A 139 -33.41 30.95 71.54
CA GLN A 139 -34.10 30.73 70.26
C GLN A 139 -33.33 31.18 68.99
N ALA A 140 -33.47 30.42 67.90
CA ALA A 140 -33.12 30.72 66.48
C ALA A 140 -31.60 30.83 66.11
N PRO A 141 -31.21 30.68 64.82
CA PRO A 141 -32.01 30.52 63.60
C PRO A 141 -31.90 29.15 62.89
N LYS A 142 -32.78 28.91 61.89
CA LYS A 142 -32.69 27.77 60.96
C LYS A 142 -31.66 28.04 59.84
N PRO A 143 -30.96 26.99 59.37
CA PRO A 143 -30.68 26.83 57.95
C PRO A 143 -31.46 25.64 57.36
N GLN A 144 -32.10 25.89 56.21
CA GLN A 144 -32.61 24.92 55.22
C GLN A 144 -33.16 23.58 55.73
N GLU A 145 -34.49 23.48 55.83
CA GLU A 145 -35.16 22.19 55.96
C GLU A 145 -34.98 21.35 54.69
N LEU A 146 -34.14 20.32 54.75
CA LEU A 146 -34.04 19.31 53.70
C LEU A 146 -35.44 18.76 53.36
N SER A 147 -35.76 18.72 52.07
CA SER A 147 -37.05 18.29 51.52
C SER A 147 -37.52 16.95 52.12
N PRO A 148 -38.83 16.72 52.30
CA PRO A 148 -39.35 15.44 52.78
C PRO A 148 -38.89 14.25 51.93
N GLU A 149 -38.66 14.43 50.62
CA GLU A 149 -38.01 13.39 49.81
C GLU A 149 -36.58 13.08 50.26
N ILE A 150 -35.78 14.10 50.54
CA ILE A 150 -34.38 13.94 50.97
C ILE A 150 -34.35 13.25 52.33
N ARG A 151 -35.28 13.59 53.24
CA ARG A 151 -35.42 12.89 54.53
C ARG A 151 -35.90 11.46 54.38
N GLN A 152 -36.78 11.15 53.42
CA GLN A 152 -37.14 9.76 53.10
C GLN A 152 -35.98 8.99 52.45
N LYS A 153 -35.22 9.63 51.56
CA LYS A 153 -34.04 9.04 50.91
C LYS A 153 -32.95 8.75 51.96
N LEU A 154 -32.66 9.69 52.87
CA LEU A 154 -31.76 9.48 54.01
C LEU A 154 -32.23 8.35 54.93
N ARG A 155 -33.51 8.31 55.35
CA ARG A 155 -34.05 7.19 56.16
C ARG A 155 -34.08 5.84 55.43
N LYS A 156 -34.06 5.82 54.09
CA LYS A 156 -33.87 4.60 53.30
C LYS A 156 -32.39 4.21 53.24
N LEU A 157 -31.49 5.19 53.13
CA LEU A 157 -30.04 5.00 53.17
C LEU A 157 -29.61 4.45 54.54
N GLU A 158 -29.99 5.10 55.63
CA GLU A 158 -29.80 4.68 57.03
C GLU A 158 -30.28 3.25 57.30
N LYS A 159 -31.41 2.84 56.70
CA LYS A 159 -31.92 1.45 56.79
C LYS A 159 -31.13 0.46 55.94
N LEU A 160 -30.65 0.85 54.77
CA LEU A 160 -29.78 0.02 53.93
C LEU A 160 -28.39 -0.10 54.53
N GLU A 161 -27.87 0.96 55.13
CA GLU A 161 -26.59 1.03 55.85
C GLU A 161 -26.60 0.12 57.09
N ALA A 162 -27.73 0.04 57.80
CA ALA A 162 -27.93 -0.92 58.89
C ALA A 162 -27.96 -2.40 58.43
N THR A 163 -28.55 -2.71 57.26
CA THR A 163 -28.63 -4.09 56.74
C THR A 163 -27.43 -4.50 55.89
N TYR A 164 -26.65 -3.55 55.37
CA TYR A 164 -25.45 -3.79 54.58
C TYR A 164 -24.37 -4.64 55.28
N PRO A 165 -24.01 -4.44 56.57
CA PRO A 165 -23.05 -5.31 57.25
C PRO A 165 -23.59 -6.73 57.45
N GLU A 166 -24.91 -6.91 57.64
CA GLU A 166 -25.52 -8.25 57.69
C GLU A 166 -25.51 -8.94 56.32
N LEU A 167 -25.75 -8.18 55.24
CA LEU A 167 -25.67 -8.67 53.86
C LEU A 167 -24.22 -9.00 53.46
N LEU A 168 -23.24 -8.19 53.87
CA LEU A 168 -21.82 -8.52 53.71
C LEU A 168 -21.43 -9.75 54.54
N ARG A 169 -21.96 -9.91 55.76
CA ARG A 169 -21.71 -11.11 56.58
C ARG A 169 -22.31 -12.37 55.95
N SER A 170 -23.55 -12.31 55.46
CA SER A 170 -24.19 -13.45 54.79
C SER A 170 -23.53 -13.78 53.46
N TYR A 171 -23.16 -12.77 52.66
CA TYR A 171 -22.36 -12.95 51.44
C TYR A 171 -21.00 -13.59 51.74
N ARG A 172 -20.23 -13.08 52.72
CA ARG A 172 -18.93 -13.67 53.12
C ARG A 172 -19.07 -15.11 53.60
N VAL A 173 -20.16 -15.47 54.30
CA VAL A 173 -20.44 -16.85 54.73
C VAL A 173 -20.86 -17.74 53.56
N ALA A 174 -21.69 -17.24 52.64
CA ALA A 174 -22.12 -17.96 51.44
C ALA A 174 -20.95 -18.20 50.47
N HIS A 175 -20.10 -17.19 50.25
CA HIS A 175 -18.92 -17.28 49.42
C HIS A 175 -17.90 -18.27 50.01
N ARG A 176 -17.56 -18.17 51.31
CA ARG A 176 -16.70 -19.16 51.99
C ARG A 176 -17.25 -20.60 51.90
N ARG A 177 -18.57 -20.78 51.87
CA ARG A 177 -19.19 -22.10 51.62
C ARG A 177 -19.00 -22.53 50.17
N ALA A 178 -19.25 -21.67 49.19
CA ALA A 178 -19.04 -21.99 47.78
C ALA A 178 -17.59 -22.38 47.47
N THR A 179 -16.60 -21.60 47.94
CA THR A 179 -15.16 -21.88 47.78
C THR A 179 -14.72 -23.19 48.44
N ALA A 180 -15.43 -23.65 49.48
CA ALA A 180 -15.17 -24.94 50.12
C ALA A 180 -15.91 -26.12 49.46
N ILE A 181 -17.05 -25.86 48.78
CA ILE A 181 -17.85 -26.88 48.09
C ILE A 181 -17.20 -27.31 46.78
N GLU A 182 -16.65 -26.39 45.99
CA GLU A 182 -16.01 -26.72 44.69
C GLU A 182 -14.90 -27.79 44.79
N PRO A 183 -13.87 -27.68 45.67
CA PRO A 183 -12.86 -28.72 45.80
C PRO A 183 -13.42 -30.04 46.36
N PHE A 184 -14.49 -29.99 47.18
CA PHE A 184 -15.17 -31.18 47.67
C PHE A 184 -15.94 -31.90 46.55
N GLU A 185 -16.70 -31.18 45.72
CA GLU A 185 -17.38 -31.77 44.55
C GLU A 185 -16.37 -32.32 43.53
N LYS A 186 -15.22 -31.66 43.36
CA LYS A 186 -14.14 -32.19 42.51
C LYS A 186 -13.63 -33.53 43.05
N ALA A 187 -13.28 -33.60 44.34
CA ALA A 187 -12.84 -34.85 44.96
C ALA A 187 -13.92 -35.94 44.91
N LEU A 188 -15.20 -35.57 45.04
CA LEU A 188 -16.35 -36.47 44.92
C LEU A 188 -16.45 -37.06 43.50
N ARG A 189 -16.34 -36.23 42.46
CA ARG A 189 -16.33 -36.64 41.03
C ARG A 189 -15.13 -37.51 40.65
N GLU A 190 -13.99 -37.31 41.30
CA GLU A 190 -12.75 -38.04 41.02
C GLU A 190 -12.73 -39.44 41.68
N ASN A 191 -13.37 -39.59 42.85
CA ASN A 191 -13.32 -40.84 43.64
C ASN A 191 -14.64 -41.65 43.61
N THR A 192 -15.75 -41.05 43.17
CA THR A 192 -17.08 -41.70 43.12
C THR A 192 -17.82 -41.38 41.82
N PRO A 193 -18.88 -42.12 41.44
CA PRO A 193 -19.71 -41.80 40.27
C PRO A 193 -20.57 -40.52 40.40
N LEU A 194 -20.45 -39.78 41.51
CA LEU A 194 -21.39 -38.74 41.92
C LEU A 194 -20.96 -37.37 41.37
N THR A 195 -21.91 -36.63 40.81
CA THR A 195 -21.62 -35.40 40.05
C THR A 195 -21.79 -34.11 40.84
N SER A 196 -22.47 -34.12 41.99
CA SER A 196 -22.68 -32.95 42.85
C SER A 196 -23.10 -33.38 44.26
N ILE A 197 -22.96 -32.49 45.24
CA ILE A 197 -23.59 -32.65 46.57
C ILE A 197 -25.10 -32.36 46.59
N SER A 198 -25.70 -31.96 45.46
CA SER A 198 -27.14 -31.66 45.37
C SER A 198 -28.04 -32.90 45.43
N ASP A 199 -27.49 -34.11 45.24
CA ASP A 199 -28.21 -35.38 45.31
C ASP A 199 -27.58 -36.30 46.37
N PRO A 200 -28.11 -36.29 47.61
CA PRO A 200 -27.62 -37.16 48.69
C PRO A 200 -28.13 -38.61 48.57
N GLU A 201 -29.17 -38.89 47.78
CA GLU A 201 -29.73 -40.23 47.64
C GLU A 201 -28.80 -41.11 46.79
N ALA A 202 -28.25 -40.54 45.71
CA ALA A 202 -27.22 -41.20 44.90
C ALA A 202 -25.96 -41.58 45.71
N LEU A 203 -25.57 -40.77 46.70
CA LEU A 203 -24.46 -41.09 47.61
C LEU A 203 -24.77 -42.31 48.49
N VAL A 204 -25.99 -42.38 49.03
CA VAL A 204 -26.44 -43.53 49.83
C VAL A 204 -26.53 -44.79 48.96
N GLU A 205 -27.01 -44.69 47.71
CA GLU A 205 -27.02 -45.83 46.79
C GLU A 205 -25.60 -46.34 46.48
N TYR A 206 -24.66 -45.43 46.19
CA TYR A 206 -23.26 -45.79 45.93
C TYR A 206 -22.62 -46.51 47.13
N LEU A 207 -22.81 -46.01 48.36
CA LEU A 207 -22.30 -46.65 49.57
C LEU A 207 -22.91 -48.05 49.78
N ASN A 208 -24.21 -48.21 49.52
CA ASN A 208 -24.88 -49.52 49.58
C ASN A 208 -24.35 -50.48 48.50
N GLN A 209 -24.08 -50.01 47.28
CA GLN A 209 -23.45 -50.82 46.23
C GLN A 209 -22.00 -51.22 46.59
N VAL A 210 -21.24 -50.36 47.27
CA VAL A 210 -19.89 -50.67 47.75
C VAL A 210 -19.94 -51.73 48.86
N ASN A 211 -20.84 -51.59 49.83
CA ASN A 211 -21.05 -52.58 50.89
C ASN A 211 -21.44 -53.95 50.33
N LEU A 212 -22.41 -53.99 49.39
CA LEU A 212 -22.84 -55.23 48.73
C LEU A 212 -21.70 -55.92 47.94
N ARG A 213 -20.80 -55.14 47.31
CA ARG A 213 -19.59 -55.70 46.67
C ARG A 213 -18.61 -56.24 47.72
N GLY A 214 -18.46 -55.58 48.85
CA GLY A 214 -17.68 -56.07 49.99
C GLY A 214 -18.20 -57.41 50.51
N ASP A 215 -19.51 -57.54 50.73
CA ASP A 215 -20.15 -58.78 51.14
C ASP A 215 -19.99 -59.89 50.10
N MET A 216 -20.17 -59.59 48.81
CA MET A 216 -19.97 -60.56 47.72
C MET A 216 -18.50 -61.04 47.64
N VAL A 217 -17.53 -60.15 47.82
CA VAL A 217 -16.11 -60.52 47.89
C VAL A 217 -15.81 -61.36 49.14
N MET A 218 -16.42 -61.05 50.29
CA MET A 218 -16.31 -61.90 51.49
C MET A 218 -16.97 -63.27 51.32
N GLN A 219 -18.05 -63.39 50.54
CA GLN A 219 -18.68 -64.67 50.20
C GLN A 219 -17.79 -65.51 49.27
N GLU A 220 -17.24 -64.92 48.21
CA GLU A 220 -16.30 -65.61 47.33
C GLU A 220 -14.99 -65.97 48.05
N LEU A 221 -14.47 -65.13 48.95
CA LEU A 221 -13.30 -65.50 49.78
C LEU A 221 -13.59 -66.68 50.72
N LYS A 222 -14.78 -66.73 51.35
CA LYS A 222 -15.19 -67.88 52.17
C LYS A 222 -15.31 -69.16 51.33
N LYS A 223 -15.94 -69.06 50.16
CA LYS A 223 -16.09 -70.17 49.20
C LYS A 223 -14.75 -70.66 48.66
N ILE A 224 -13.82 -69.76 48.33
CA ILE A 224 -12.45 -70.11 47.92
C ILE A 224 -11.68 -70.76 49.09
N SER A 225 -11.95 -70.39 50.35
CA SER A 225 -11.40 -71.12 51.51
C SER A 225 -11.95 -72.54 51.60
N THR A 226 -13.27 -72.73 51.50
CA THR A 226 -13.87 -74.08 51.55
C THR A 226 -13.45 -74.94 50.36
N ASP A 227 -13.36 -74.37 49.16
CA ASP A 227 -12.87 -75.07 47.96
C ASP A 227 -11.39 -75.47 48.11
N LYS A 228 -10.57 -74.60 48.73
CA LYS A 228 -9.17 -74.88 49.05
C LYS A 228 -9.03 -75.97 50.12
N GLU A 229 -9.85 -75.94 51.17
CA GLU A 229 -9.89 -76.97 52.22
C GLU A 229 -10.34 -78.32 51.65
N GLU A 230 -11.35 -78.33 50.77
CA GLU A 230 -11.75 -79.52 50.02
C GLU A 230 -10.65 -80.05 49.09
N LEU A 231 -9.96 -79.17 48.36
CA LEU A 231 -8.84 -79.56 47.49
C LEU A 231 -7.66 -80.09 48.29
N GLN A 232 -7.36 -79.50 49.44
CA GLN A 232 -6.30 -79.96 50.34
C GLN A 232 -6.67 -81.31 50.98
N LYS A 233 -7.94 -81.53 51.34
CA LYS A 233 -8.44 -82.86 51.75
C LYS A 233 -8.31 -83.89 50.62
N LYS A 234 -8.73 -83.56 49.40
CA LYS A 234 -8.61 -84.43 48.21
C LYS A 234 -7.14 -84.74 47.89
N TYR A 235 -6.24 -83.77 48.05
CA TYR A 235 -4.79 -83.96 47.91
C TYR A 235 -4.26 -84.95 48.95
N ASN A 236 -4.59 -84.76 50.24
CA ASN A 236 -4.19 -85.69 51.31
C ASN A 236 -4.74 -87.11 51.07
N GLU A 237 -6.01 -87.23 50.64
CA GLU A 237 -6.60 -88.52 50.26
C GLU A 237 -5.94 -89.18 49.05
N VAL A 238 -5.37 -88.41 48.13
CA VAL A 238 -4.57 -88.94 47.00
C VAL A 238 -3.17 -89.32 47.48
N GLN A 239 -2.53 -88.52 48.33
CA GLN A 239 -1.22 -88.81 48.90
C GLN A 239 -1.24 -90.10 49.74
N GLU A 240 -2.29 -90.32 50.53
CA GLU A 240 -2.50 -91.58 51.27
C GLU A 240 -2.77 -92.78 50.35
N LYS A 241 -3.39 -92.58 49.18
CA LYS A 241 -3.55 -93.64 48.16
C LYS A 241 -2.22 -93.94 47.46
N VAL A 242 -1.40 -92.93 47.20
CA VAL A 242 -0.05 -93.09 46.64
C VAL A 242 0.84 -93.87 47.62
N LYS A 243 0.90 -93.48 48.91
CA LYS A 243 1.64 -94.25 49.93
C LYS A 243 1.22 -95.71 50.00
N ARG A 244 -0.08 -96.02 49.97
CA ARG A 244 -0.57 -97.41 49.97
C ARG A 244 -0.16 -98.18 48.72
N LEU A 245 -0.18 -97.53 47.55
CA LEU A 245 0.32 -98.12 46.30
C LEU A 245 1.85 -98.30 46.32
N GLU A 246 2.59 -97.45 47.03
CA GLU A 246 4.03 -97.58 47.27
C GLU A 246 4.33 -98.72 48.26
N GLU A 247 3.54 -98.88 49.33
CA GLU A 247 3.59 -100.02 50.26
C GLU A 247 3.22 -101.34 49.57
N GLU A 248 2.21 -101.34 48.70
CA GLU A 248 1.85 -102.47 47.83
C GLU A 248 2.96 -102.77 46.80
N LEU A 249 3.64 -101.75 46.26
CA LEU A 249 4.80 -101.93 45.39
C LEU A 249 6.02 -102.50 46.14
N VAL A 250 6.28 -102.05 47.37
CA VAL A 250 7.38 -102.58 48.20
C VAL A 250 7.10 -104.02 48.59
N THR A 251 5.88 -104.33 49.06
CA THR A 251 5.50 -105.69 49.46
C THR A 251 5.50 -106.67 48.30
N THR A 252 4.96 -106.29 47.12
CA THR A 252 5.04 -107.13 45.90
C THR A 252 6.49 -107.29 45.39
N LYS A 253 7.33 -106.25 45.48
CA LYS A 253 8.75 -106.32 45.10
C LYS A 253 9.61 -107.11 46.09
N SER A 254 9.14 -107.32 47.31
CA SER A 254 9.71 -108.27 48.29
C SER A 254 9.16 -109.70 48.15
N ALA A 255 8.26 -109.98 47.19
CA ALA A 255 7.55 -111.26 47.06
C ALA A 255 7.87 -112.07 45.78
N SER A 256 8.81 -111.63 44.94
CA SER A 256 9.21 -112.33 43.71
C SER A 256 10.74 -112.36 43.51
N GLY A 257 11.40 -113.22 44.29
CA GLY A 257 12.87 -113.24 44.38
C GLY A 257 13.49 -114.61 44.63
N ASP A 258 12.97 -115.69 44.01
CA ASP A 258 13.72 -116.96 43.92
C ASP A 258 13.37 -117.78 42.66
N GLN A 259 14.32 -118.60 42.21
CA GLN A 259 14.19 -119.64 41.17
C GLN A 259 14.45 -121.03 41.84
N PRO A 260 14.42 -122.23 41.19
CA PRO A 260 14.37 -122.53 39.74
C PRO A 260 13.60 -123.82 39.30
N LYS A 261 13.78 -124.18 38.00
CA LYS A 261 13.85 -125.55 37.40
C LYS A 261 12.60 -126.40 37.02
N THR A 262 12.58 -126.75 35.72
CA THR A 262 12.35 -128.08 35.07
C THR A 262 10.97 -128.75 34.95
N GLY A 263 10.73 -129.34 33.75
CA GLY A 263 9.70 -130.33 33.39
C GLY A 263 8.47 -129.70 32.71
N ASP A 264 8.22 -129.84 31.39
CA ASP A 264 7.95 -131.00 30.50
C ASP A 264 6.45 -131.38 30.39
N LEU A 265 5.95 -131.37 29.14
CA LEU A 265 5.02 -132.30 28.45
C LEU A 265 3.72 -132.77 29.18
N GLU A 266 2.53 -132.91 28.56
CA GLU A 266 2.09 -133.05 27.17
C GLU A 266 0.84 -132.11 26.91
N THR A 267 0.47 -131.67 25.70
CA THR A 267 -0.20 -132.40 24.58
C THR A 267 -1.39 -133.26 25.05
N THR A 268 -2.64 -133.15 24.55
CA THR A 268 -3.12 -132.97 23.17
C THR A 268 -4.42 -132.14 23.04
N GLN A 269 -4.59 -131.49 21.87
CA GLN A 269 -5.79 -131.32 21.01
C GLN A 269 -7.22 -131.42 21.63
N ASP A 270 -8.21 -130.61 21.21
CA ASP A 270 -8.57 -130.44 19.79
C ASP A 270 -9.43 -129.18 19.42
N ALA A 271 -9.58 -128.95 18.11
CA ALA A 271 -10.68 -128.29 17.39
C ALA A 271 -11.03 -126.77 17.58
N GLN A 272 -10.64 -126.00 16.54
CA GLN A 272 -11.48 -125.05 15.78
C GLN A 272 -11.88 -123.66 16.34
N ASN A 273 -11.01 -122.68 16.02
CA ASN A 273 -11.28 -121.64 14.99
C ASN A 273 -12.50 -120.69 15.15
N ASN A 274 -12.23 -119.48 15.67
CA ASN A 274 -12.41 -118.26 14.86
C ASN A 274 -11.54 -117.09 15.37
N LYS A 275 -11.11 -116.21 14.46
CA LYS A 275 -10.03 -115.20 14.67
C LYS A 275 -10.50 -114.00 15.53
N ASN A 276 -9.76 -113.67 16.59
CA ASN A 276 -8.62 -112.72 16.67
C ASN A 276 -8.98 -111.31 16.18
N GLU A 277 -8.94 -110.25 17.03
CA GLU A 277 -7.80 -109.69 17.80
C GLU A 277 -6.86 -108.81 16.97
N GLY A 278 -6.12 -107.95 17.69
CA GLY A 278 -4.91 -107.30 17.19
C GLY A 278 -3.94 -107.06 18.34
N THR A 279 -2.85 -106.34 18.03
CA THR A 279 -1.75 -105.88 18.91
C THR A 279 -0.48 -106.76 18.91
N SER A 280 0.68 -106.06 18.89
CA SER A 280 2.04 -106.43 19.34
C SER A 280 2.86 -107.54 18.64
N THR A 281 4.03 -107.11 18.10
CA THR A 281 5.38 -107.75 18.10
C THR A 281 5.56 -109.13 17.41
N GLU A 282 6.66 -109.46 16.71
CA GLU A 282 8.09 -109.04 16.80
C GLU A 282 8.77 -108.81 15.41
N GLU A 283 10.11 -108.67 15.39
CA GLU A 283 11.02 -108.57 14.22
C GLU A 283 11.34 -109.97 13.61
N PRO A 284 12.25 -110.17 12.60
CA PRO A 284 13.02 -109.21 11.77
C PRO A 284 13.03 -109.50 10.24
N GLU A 285 13.48 -108.54 9.42
CA GLU A 285 14.43 -108.75 8.30
C GLU A 285 14.80 -107.44 7.56
N LYS A 286 16.09 -107.33 7.21
CA LYS A 286 16.83 -106.35 6.39
C LYS A 286 16.02 -105.49 5.36
N SER A 287 16.12 -104.15 5.41
CA SER A 287 16.57 -103.32 4.25
C SER A 287 16.71 -101.79 4.48
N LYS A 288 17.91 -101.27 4.14
CA LYS A 288 18.23 -99.97 3.48
C LYS A 288 17.56 -98.64 3.95
N SER A 289 18.28 -97.91 4.82
CA SER A 289 18.94 -96.59 4.57
C SER A 289 18.49 -95.71 3.39
N PRO A 290 18.56 -94.36 3.44
CA PRO A 290 18.73 -93.39 4.55
C PRO A 290 17.50 -92.41 4.60
N VAL A 291 17.45 -91.15 5.07
CA VAL A 291 18.39 -90.09 5.55
C VAL A 291 17.66 -89.23 6.61
N SER A 292 18.35 -88.72 7.64
CA SER A 292 17.89 -87.55 8.42
C SER A 292 19.04 -86.81 9.11
N SER A 293 19.28 -85.54 8.76
CA SER A 293 20.09 -84.55 9.50
C SER A 293 20.09 -83.19 8.80
N VAL A 294 19.96 -82.10 9.58
CA VAL A 294 20.82 -80.90 9.56
C VAL A 294 20.23 -79.82 10.50
N MET A 295 21.12 -79.04 11.10
CA MET A 295 20.92 -77.81 11.89
C MET A 295 20.56 -77.94 13.38
N GLY A 296 21.53 -77.61 14.26
CA GLY A 296 21.30 -77.55 15.71
C GLY A 296 22.51 -77.55 16.65
N MET A 297 23.71 -77.09 16.25
CA MET A 297 24.89 -77.08 17.14
C MET A 297 25.74 -75.80 17.00
N PHE A 298 25.75 -74.93 18.03
CA PHE A 298 26.83 -73.95 18.22
C PHE A 298 26.96 -73.39 19.65
N SER A 299 27.80 -74.00 20.50
CA SER A 299 28.74 -73.32 21.43
C SER A 299 29.40 -74.30 22.42
N PRO A 300 30.74 -74.42 22.46
CA PRO A 300 31.45 -75.31 23.40
C PRO A 300 32.25 -74.55 24.48
N LYS A 301 32.42 -75.16 25.68
CA LYS A 301 33.53 -74.79 26.60
C LYS A 301 33.88 -75.85 27.68
N HIS A 302 35.10 -76.39 27.55
CA HIS A 302 36.06 -76.78 28.60
C HIS A 302 35.64 -77.57 29.87
N LYS A 303 35.87 -78.89 29.81
CA LYS A 303 37.03 -79.57 30.47
C LYS A 303 37.20 -79.49 32.01
N SER A 304 36.66 -80.52 32.68
CA SER A 304 37.25 -81.36 33.76
C SER A 304 38.18 -80.78 34.84
N GLN A 305 37.90 -81.10 36.11
CA GLN A 305 38.84 -81.84 36.98
C GLN A 305 38.19 -82.34 38.30
N LYS A 306 38.47 -83.59 38.68
CA LYS A 306 38.55 -84.04 40.08
C LYS A 306 39.56 -85.19 40.17
N PRO A 307 40.66 -85.07 40.94
CA PRO A 307 41.75 -86.04 40.95
C PRO A 307 41.82 -86.88 42.25
N LEU A 308 42.56 -88.00 42.20
CA LEU A 308 43.02 -88.82 43.35
C LEU A 308 41.90 -89.43 44.23
N SER A 309 42.15 -90.46 45.06
CA SER A 309 43.06 -91.62 44.98
C SER A 309 42.82 -92.49 46.21
N GLU A 310 42.72 -93.81 46.09
CA GLU A 310 42.91 -94.69 47.25
C GLU A 310 43.41 -96.08 46.83
N VAL A 311 44.18 -96.73 47.71
CA VAL A 311 44.85 -98.03 47.47
C VAL A 311 44.59 -98.90 48.70
N ALA A 312 43.64 -99.82 48.58
CA ALA A 312 43.26 -100.84 49.56
C ALA A 312 42.29 -101.83 48.84
N GLU A 313 42.40 -103.16 48.92
CA GLU A 313 43.41 -104.04 49.54
C GLU A 313 43.71 -105.22 48.60
N THR A 314 44.86 -105.86 48.75
CA THR A 314 45.19 -107.14 48.08
C THR A 314 44.96 -108.33 49.00
N LYS A 315 44.40 -109.43 48.49
CA LYS A 315 44.54 -110.76 49.08
C LYS A 315 44.60 -111.84 47.99
N GLU A 316 45.58 -112.73 48.13
CA GLU A 316 45.65 -114.14 47.65
C GLU A 316 44.99 -114.47 46.29
N SER A 317 45.66 -115.00 45.25
CA SER A 317 46.99 -115.61 45.07
C SER A 317 47.31 -115.62 43.54
N ASN A 318 48.43 -116.08 42.98
CA ASN A 318 49.51 -116.95 43.47
C ASN A 318 50.85 -116.59 42.78
N GLU A 319 51.95 -117.24 43.14
CA GLU A 319 53.29 -117.00 42.60
C GLU A 319 53.50 -117.52 41.16
N GLU A 320 54.07 -116.71 40.27
CA GLU A 320 55.00 -117.18 39.23
C GLU A 320 55.95 -116.03 38.83
N PHE A 321 57.25 -116.33 38.67
CA PHE A 321 58.34 -115.34 38.79
C PHE A 321 59.40 -115.58 37.70
N PHE A 322 59.60 -114.56 36.84
CA PHE A 322 60.51 -114.49 35.68
C PHE A 322 60.12 -115.26 34.39
N SER A 323 59.63 -114.51 33.38
CA SER A 323 59.68 -114.90 31.95
C SER A 323 59.85 -113.66 31.04
N TYR A 324 60.98 -112.96 31.17
CA TYR A 324 61.26 -111.68 30.49
C TYR A 324 61.41 -111.73 28.95
N ASP A 325 61.19 -112.88 28.31
CA ASP A 325 61.35 -113.05 26.84
C ASP A 325 60.08 -112.66 26.04
N ASP A 326 58.89 -112.79 26.64
CA ASP A 326 57.59 -112.53 25.97
C ASP A 326 57.11 -111.06 26.06
N GLU A 327 57.71 -110.24 26.94
CA GLU A 327 57.25 -108.86 27.20
C GLU A 327 57.63 -107.89 26.05
N ILE A 328 58.74 -108.15 25.36
CA ILE A 328 59.25 -107.28 24.26
C ILE A 328 58.32 -107.32 23.02
N PRO A 329 57.89 -108.50 22.51
CA PRO A 329 56.89 -108.56 21.43
C PRO A 329 55.58 -107.84 21.76
N GLN A 330 55.10 -107.96 23.00
CA GLN A 330 53.83 -107.36 23.41
C GLN A 330 53.92 -105.83 23.44
N LEU A 331 55.01 -105.27 24.00
CA LEU A 331 55.26 -103.82 23.96
C LEU A 331 55.42 -103.30 22.52
N HIS A 332 56.02 -104.07 21.62
CA HIS A 332 56.14 -103.68 20.20
C HIS A 332 54.78 -103.67 19.48
N ALA A 333 53.88 -104.60 19.79
CA ALA A 333 52.49 -104.60 19.29
C ALA A 333 51.69 -103.41 19.85
N ASP A 334 51.89 -103.06 21.12
CA ASP A 334 51.23 -101.93 21.78
C ASP A 334 51.71 -100.56 21.26
N VAL A 335 52.99 -100.46 20.86
CA VAL A 335 53.51 -99.29 20.15
C VAL A 335 52.93 -99.22 18.73
N ALA A 336 52.86 -100.34 18.01
CA ALA A 336 52.28 -100.38 16.66
C ALA A 336 50.79 -99.97 16.64
N SER A 337 49.98 -100.49 17.56
CA SER A 337 48.55 -100.15 17.65
C SER A 337 48.31 -98.68 17.99
N LYS A 338 49.14 -98.10 18.87
CA LYS A 338 49.11 -96.65 19.19
C LYS A 338 49.63 -95.79 18.05
N CYS A 339 50.60 -96.25 17.27
CA CYS A 339 51.01 -95.59 16.02
C CYS A 339 49.86 -95.55 15.00
N GLU A 340 49.16 -96.67 14.79
CA GLU A 340 47.96 -96.70 13.93
C GLU A 340 46.84 -95.76 14.45
N GLU A 341 46.60 -95.71 15.76
CA GLU A 341 45.61 -94.79 16.33
C GLU A 341 46.01 -93.32 16.12
N ILE A 342 47.30 -92.99 16.29
CA ILE A 342 47.85 -91.65 16.01
C ILE A 342 47.66 -91.29 14.53
N GLU A 343 47.83 -92.23 13.58
CA GLU A 343 47.55 -91.97 12.15
C GLU A 343 46.05 -91.78 11.88
N LYS A 344 45.20 -92.63 12.47
CA LYS A 344 43.72 -92.52 12.39
C LYS A 344 43.17 -91.25 13.05
N LEU A 345 43.92 -90.64 13.98
CA LEU A 345 43.62 -89.34 14.57
C LEU A 345 44.17 -88.18 13.72
N LYS A 346 45.37 -88.31 13.13
CA LYS A 346 45.92 -87.32 12.20
C LYS A 346 45.03 -87.13 10.97
N SER A 347 44.58 -88.20 10.33
CA SER A 347 43.68 -88.10 9.16
C SER A 347 42.38 -87.39 9.50
N LYS A 348 41.74 -87.74 10.63
CA LYS A 348 40.56 -87.02 11.14
C LYS A 348 40.81 -85.55 11.43
N VAL A 349 42.00 -85.17 11.92
CA VAL A 349 42.37 -83.77 12.13
C VAL A 349 42.56 -83.04 10.80
N GLU A 350 43.17 -83.67 9.79
CA GLU A 350 43.27 -83.08 8.45
C GLU A 350 41.89 -82.93 7.79
N ASP A 351 41.01 -83.92 7.91
CA ASP A 351 39.69 -83.89 7.28
C ASP A 351 38.78 -82.85 7.96
N LEU A 352 38.80 -82.75 9.30
CA LEU A 352 38.16 -81.66 10.02
C LEU A 352 38.76 -80.29 9.70
N GLN A 353 40.06 -80.20 9.37
CA GLN A 353 40.66 -78.95 8.88
C GLN A 353 40.14 -78.59 7.47
N LYS A 354 40.02 -79.57 6.56
CA LYS A 354 39.45 -79.39 5.21
C LYS A 354 38.00 -78.92 5.27
N GLU A 355 37.16 -79.60 6.08
CA GLU A 355 35.77 -79.19 6.34
C GLU A 355 35.67 -77.79 6.95
N LEU A 356 36.58 -77.44 7.87
CA LEU A 356 36.59 -76.11 8.50
C LEU A 356 37.08 -75.01 7.55
N THR A 357 37.93 -75.32 6.56
CA THR A 357 38.24 -74.38 5.46
C THR A 357 37.07 -74.21 4.49
N THR A 358 36.41 -75.28 4.03
CA THR A 358 35.27 -75.15 3.10
C THR A 358 34.04 -74.53 3.76
N ALA A 359 33.82 -74.76 5.06
CA ALA A 359 32.82 -74.06 5.85
C ALA A 359 33.11 -72.55 5.97
N ARG A 360 34.39 -72.16 6.06
CA ARG A 360 34.79 -70.74 6.04
C ARG A 360 34.57 -70.12 4.67
N GLU A 361 35.03 -70.76 3.60
CA GLU A 361 34.88 -70.28 2.22
C GLU A 361 33.40 -70.11 1.84
N THR A 362 32.55 -71.09 2.16
CA THR A 362 31.10 -71.00 1.93
C THR A 362 30.44 -69.91 2.79
N SER A 363 30.87 -69.72 4.04
CA SER A 363 30.39 -68.60 4.87
C SER A 363 30.82 -67.22 4.33
N ALA A 364 32.02 -67.10 3.77
CA ALA A 364 32.52 -65.87 3.17
C ALA A 364 31.76 -65.53 1.88
N GLY A 365 31.57 -66.50 0.99
CA GLY A 365 30.75 -66.31 -0.23
C GLY A 365 29.29 -66.00 0.07
N LEU A 366 28.73 -66.55 1.17
CA LEU A 366 27.39 -66.17 1.63
C LEU A 366 27.35 -64.71 2.10
N VAL A 367 28.33 -64.25 2.90
CA VAL A 367 28.43 -62.84 3.33
C VAL A 367 28.59 -61.92 2.12
N GLU A 368 29.45 -62.23 1.16
CA GLU A 368 29.63 -61.43 -0.06
C GLU A 368 28.33 -61.36 -0.90
N SER A 369 27.60 -62.48 -1.03
CA SER A 369 26.30 -62.49 -1.71
C SER A 369 25.23 -61.67 -0.99
N LEU A 370 25.24 -61.65 0.35
CA LEU A 370 24.34 -60.84 1.17
C LEU A 370 24.71 -59.35 1.11
N GLU A 371 26.00 -59.01 1.05
CA GLU A 371 26.45 -57.63 0.80
C GLU A 371 26.04 -57.13 -0.59
N SER A 372 26.19 -57.94 -1.65
CA SER A 372 25.73 -57.58 -3.01
C SER A 372 24.23 -57.36 -3.03
N ALA A 373 23.44 -58.33 -2.53
CA ALA A 373 21.99 -58.21 -2.46
C ALA A 373 21.52 -57.01 -1.62
N THR A 374 22.25 -56.66 -0.55
CA THR A 374 21.95 -55.46 0.26
C THR A 374 22.29 -54.16 -0.48
N ARG A 375 23.40 -54.12 -1.22
CA ARG A 375 23.75 -52.96 -2.09
C ARG A 375 22.72 -52.79 -3.20
N GLU A 376 22.40 -53.84 -3.94
CA GLU A 376 21.38 -53.83 -5.01
C GLU A 376 19.99 -53.42 -4.49
N LEU A 377 19.60 -53.85 -3.28
CA LEU A 377 18.35 -53.43 -2.64
C LEU A 377 18.39 -51.95 -2.22
N SER A 378 19.53 -51.42 -1.78
CA SER A 378 19.70 -49.99 -1.52
C SER A 378 19.68 -49.14 -2.80
N GLU A 379 20.38 -49.58 -3.86
CA GLU A 379 20.43 -48.87 -5.14
C GLU A 379 19.06 -48.84 -5.84
N THR A 380 18.33 -49.96 -5.81
CA THR A 380 16.96 -50.01 -6.36
C THR A 380 15.96 -49.19 -5.54
N ARG A 381 16.13 -49.09 -4.22
CA ARG A 381 15.36 -48.20 -3.36
C ARG A 381 15.64 -46.73 -3.67
N ASP A 382 16.90 -46.35 -3.78
CA ASP A 382 17.29 -44.96 -4.06
C ASP A 382 16.85 -44.56 -5.48
N ALA A 383 17.03 -45.43 -6.48
CA ALA A 383 16.49 -45.24 -7.82
C ALA A 383 14.96 -45.08 -7.85
N ALA A 384 14.23 -45.78 -6.97
CA ALA A 384 12.79 -45.58 -6.82
C ALA A 384 12.45 -44.17 -6.27
N THR A 385 13.16 -43.68 -5.24
CA THR A 385 12.95 -42.32 -4.71
C THR A 385 13.31 -41.23 -5.72
N VAL A 386 14.37 -41.42 -6.51
CA VAL A 386 14.74 -40.51 -7.60
C VAL A 386 13.67 -40.48 -8.68
N LYS A 387 13.09 -41.64 -9.03
CA LYS A 387 11.98 -41.75 -9.99
C LYS A 387 10.71 -41.09 -9.47
N GLU A 388 10.39 -41.24 -8.19
CA GLU A 388 9.24 -40.58 -7.55
C GLU A 388 9.42 -39.05 -7.49
N SER A 389 10.62 -38.57 -7.18
CA SER A 389 10.97 -37.15 -7.25
C SER A 389 10.86 -36.57 -8.66
N LEU A 390 11.35 -37.31 -9.68
CA LEU A 390 11.19 -36.93 -11.08
C LEU A 390 9.72 -36.90 -11.51
N GLN A 391 8.91 -37.87 -11.08
CA GLN A 391 7.47 -37.88 -11.36
C GLN A 391 6.77 -36.68 -10.71
N ALA A 392 7.06 -36.38 -9.44
CA ALA A 392 6.51 -35.22 -8.76
C ALA A 392 6.94 -33.89 -9.43
N GLN A 393 8.16 -33.80 -9.95
CA GLN A 393 8.63 -32.65 -10.74
C GLN A 393 7.90 -32.55 -12.08
N LEU A 394 7.69 -33.66 -12.80
CA LEU A 394 6.91 -33.68 -14.04
C LEU A 394 5.45 -33.28 -13.80
N ASP A 395 4.80 -33.79 -12.76
CA ASP A 395 3.42 -33.43 -12.42
C ASP A 395 3.30 -31.97 -11.97
N ASN A 396 4.32 -31.41 -11.33
CA ASN A 396 4.36 -29.98 -11.02
C ASN A 396 4.61 -29.12 -12.26
N ARG A 397 5.51 -29.53 -13.16
CA ARG A 397 5.71 -28.89 -14.48
C ARG A 397 4.45 -28.95 -15.34
N ASN A 398 3.72 -30.05 -15.33
CA ASN A 398 2.44 -30.20 -16.04
C ASN A 398 1.38 -29.24 -15.49
N LYS A 399 1.27 -29.09 -14.17
CA LYS A 399 0.39 -28.08 -13.53
C LYS A 399 0.81 -26.65 -13.86
N GLU A 400 2.11 -26.37 -13.92
CA GLU A 400 2.65 -25.09 -14.34
C GLU A 400 2.32 -24.81 -15.82
N ILE A 401 2.45 -25.80 -16.71
CA ILE A 401 2.06 -25.71 -18.12
C ILE A 401 0.55 -25.48 -18.27
N THR A 402 -0.33 -26.17 -17.54
CA THR A 402 -1.78 -25.92 -17.60
C THR A 402 -2.13 -24.51 -17.12
N ASN A 403 -1.48 -24.02 -16.06
CA ASN A 403 -1.70 -22.66 -15.54
C ASN A 403 -1.17 -21.58 -16.50
N LEU A 404 -0.05 -21.84 -17.18
CA LEU A 404 0.50 -20.96 -18.21
C LEU A 404 -0.36 -20.95 -19.48
N ASN A 405 -0.90 -22.10 -19.89
CA ASN A 405 -1.83 -22.20 -21.01
C ASN A 405 -3.14 -21.46 -20.72
N GLN A 406 -3.72 -21.63 -19.51
CA GLN A 406 -4.90 -20.87 -19.10
C GLN A 406 -4.64 -19.37 -19.14
N ARG A 407 -3.51 -18.90 -18.56
CA ARG A 407 -3.12 -17.48 -18.62
C ARG A 407 -2.87 -16.97 -20.04
N LEU A 408 -2.37 -17.82 -20.94
CA LEU A 408 -2.16 -17.49 -22.35
C LEU A 408 -3.49 -17.37 -23.08
N GLU A 409 -4.48 -18.20 -22.78
CA GLU A 409 -5.83 -18.13 -23.32
C GLU A 409 -6.60 -16.92 -22.77
N GLU A 410 -6.52 -16.65 -21.46
CA GLU A 410 -7.01 -15.42 -20.82
C GLU A 410 -6.39 -14.17 -21.45
N ALA A 411 -5.07 -14.16 -21.66
CA ALA A 411 -4.37 -13.07 -22.33
C ALA A 411 -4.77 -12.92 -23.80
N GLN A 412 -5.03 -14.01 -24.53
CA GLN A 412 -5.55 -13.95 -25.91
C GLN A 412 -6.98 -13.39 -25.98
N VAL A 413 -7.83 -13.70 -25.00
CA VAL A 413 -9.18 -13.09 -24.88
C VAL A 413 -9.06 -11.59 -24.61
N GLN A 414 -8.17 -11.17 -23.70
CA GLN A 414 -7.90 -9.75 -23.45
C GLN A 414 -7.32 -9.05 -24.68
N LEU A 415 -6.43 -9.70 -25.45
CA LEU A 415 -5.87 -9.13 -26.68
C LEU A 415 -6.96 -8.91 -27.73
N LYS A 416 -7.86 -9.89 -27.94
CA LYS A 416 -9.01 -9.75 -28.84
C LYS A 416 -9.94 -8.61 -28.40
N GLN A 417 -10.25 -8.49 -27.11
CA GLN A 417 -11.05 -7.39 -26.59
C GLN A 417 -10.39 -6.03 -26.86
N LEU A 418 -9.07 -5.93 -26.64
CA LEU A 418 -8.32 -4.70 -26.93
C LEU A 418 -8.22 -4.40 -28.44
N GLU A 419 -8.22 -5.41 -29.31
CA GLU A 419 -8.30 -5.24 -30.76
C GLU A 419 -9.70 -4.77 -31.20
N GLU A 420 -10.78 -5.32 -30.63
CA GLU A 420 -12.15 -4.85 -30.84
C GLU A 420 -12.33 -3.41 -30.34
N ASP A 421 -11.91 -3.11 -29.10
CA ASP A 421 -11.98 -1.78 -28.50
C ASP A 421 -11.22 -0.76 -29.36
N LYS A 422 -9.98 -1.11 -29.77
CA LYS A 422 -9.16 -0.32 -30.71
C LYS A 422 -9.90 -0.06 -32.02
N ASN A 423 -10.56 -1.06 -32.59
CA ASN A 423 -11.34 -0.89 -33.82
C ASN A 423 -12.56 0.02 -33.61
N THR A 424 -13.23 -0.02 -32.45
CA THR A 424 -14.28 0.98 -32.15
C THR A 424 -13.70 2.38 -31.97
N HIS A 425 -12.48 2.50 -31.43
CA HIS A 425 -11.79 3.77 -31.25
C HIS A 425 -11.27 4.36 -32.56
N THR A 426 -10.80 3.57 -33.52
CA THR A 426 -10.47 4.06 -34.87
C THR A 426 -11.71 4.57 -35.59
N VAL A 427 -12.84 3.84 -35.53
CA VAL A 427 -14.11 4.31 -36.13
C VAL A 427 -14.57 5.65 -35.52
N LYS A 428 -14.44 5.83 -34.20
CA LYS A 428 -14.73 7.11 -33.52
C LYS A 428 -13.76 8.23 -33.92
N VAL A 429 -12.49 7.91 -34.19
CA VAL A 429 -11.50 8.89 -34.70
C VAL A 429 -11.81 9.27 -36.15
N ASP A 430 -12.19 8.31 -37.00
CA ASP A 430 -12.61 8.56 -38.38
C ASP A 430 -13.87 9.44 -38.42
N GLU A 431 -14.86 9.18 -37.56
CA GLU A 431 -16.06 10.02 -37.41
C GLU A 431 -15.71 11.44 -36.93
N LEU A 432 -14.81 11.58 -35.95
CA LEU A 432 -14.35 12.88 -35.46
C LEU A 432 -13.51 13.66 -36.49
N THR A 433 -12.69 13.00 -37.30
CA THR A 433 -11.93 13.68 -38.38
C THR A 433 -12.82 14.12 -39.53
N VAL A 434 -13.84 13.33 -39.90
CA VAL A 434 -14.89 13.76 -40.85
C VAL A 434 -15.68 14.96 -40.29
N SER A 435 -16.01 14.95 -39.01
CA SER A 435 -16.66 16.08 -38.33
C SER A 435 -15.78 17.34 -38.36
N LEU A 436 -14.49 17.22 -38.03
CA LEU A 436 -13.52 18.31 -38.07
C LEU A 436 -13.36 18.89 -39.49
N ALA A 437 -13.17 18.03 -40.50
CA ALA A 437 -13.09 18.46 -41.90
C ALA A 437 -14.37 19.18 -42.39
N SER A 438 -15.54 18.82 -41.85
CA SER A 438 -16.80 19.54 -42.13
C SER A 438 -16.85 20.93 -41.46
N SER A 439 -16.17 21.10 -40.32
CA SER A 439 -16.03 22.37 -39.62
C SER A 439 -15.01 23.29 -40.32
N ASP A 440 -13.84 22.75 -40.69
CA ASP A 440 -12.80 23.48 -41.43
C ASP A 440 -13.33 23.97 -42.79
N LYS A 441 -14.14 23.15 -43.47
CA LYS A 441 -14.82 23.56 -44.70
C LYS A 441 -15.78 24.73 -44.47
N ARG A 442 -16.58 24.72 -43.39
CA ARG A 442 -17.46 25.84 -43.03
C ARG A 442 -16.67 27.10 -42.67
N ALA A 443 -15.53 26.97 -41.99
CA ALA A 443 -14.64 28.11 -41.72
C ALA A 443 -14.13 28.72 -43.04
N SER A 444 -13.62 27.90 -43.96
CA SER A 444 -13.20 28.35 -45.29
C SER A 444 -14.33 28.95 -46.14
N GLU A 445 -15.57 28.47 -45.99
CA GLU A 445 -16.75 29.05 -46.66
C GLU A 445 -17.09 30.43 -46.07
N LEU A 446 -17.02 30.61 -44.75
CA LEU A 446 -17.20 31.90 -44.07
C LEU A 446 -16.09 32.91 -44.39
N ASP A 447 -14.82 32.49 -44.43
CA ASP A 447 -13.70 33.33 -44.86
C ASP A 447 -13.88 33.80 -46.32
N ALA A 448 -14.38 32.92 -47.19
CA ALA A 448 -14.71 33.27 -48.57
C ALA A 448 -15.91 34.24 -48.67
N GLU A 449 -16.83 34.25 -47.72
CA GLU A 449 -17.89 35.27 -47.63
C GLU A 449 -17.38 36.61 -47.06
N LEU A 450 -16.50 36.59 -46.05
CA LEU A 450 -15.80 37.78 -45.56
C LEU A 450 -14.96 38.44 -46.67
N ALA A 451 -14.27 37.66 -47.50
CA ALA A 451 -13.52 38.15 -48.65
C ALA A 451 -14.43 38.77 -49.74
N LYS A 452 -15.65 38.23 -49.94
CA LYS A 452 -16.64 38.85 -50.84
C LYS A 452 -17.16 40.17 -50.26
N ALA A 453 -17.46 40.21 -48.96
CA ALA A 453 -17.96 41.39 -48.27
C ALA A 453 -16.93 42.54 -48.24
N SER A 454 -15.65 42.24 -48.00
CA SER A 454 -14.58 43.25 -48.04
C SER A 454 -14.33 43.77 -49.46
N ASN A 455 -14.39 42.92 -50.48
CA ASN A 455 -14.32 43.33 -51.88
C ASN A 455 -15.53 44.20 -52.29
N ALA A 456 -16.75 43.86 -51.87
CA ALA A 456 -17.93 44.69 -52.08
C ALA A 456 -17.75 46.08 -51.42
N LYS A 457 -17.27 46.13 -50.17
CA LYS A 457 -16.97 47.39 -49.48
C LYS A 457 -15.91 48.23 -50.21
N ASN A 458 -14.88 47.60 -50.78
CA ASN A 458 -13.86 48.28 -51.58
C ASN A 458 -14.41 48.83 -52.91
N ILE A 459 -15.33 48.12 -53.57
CA ILE A 459 -16.02 48.59 -54.78
C ILE A 459 -16.93 49.78 -54.45
N SER A 460 -17.73 49.68 -53.37
CA SER A 460 -18.55 50.80 -52.89
C SER A 460 -17.71 52.02 -52.53
N LYS A 461 -16.53 51.85 -51.92
CA LYS A 461 -15.63 52.96 -51.63
C LYS A 461 -15.13 53.64 -52.90
N LYS A 462 -14.63 52.87 -53.89
CA LYS A 462 -14.20 53.43 -55.18
C LYS A 462 -15.30 54.21 -55.87
N LEU A 463 -16.53 53.70 -55.88
CA LEU A 463 -17.68 54.40 -56.45
C LEU A 463 -17.98 55.74 -55.73
N ILE A 464 -17.80 55.81 -54.40
CA ILE A 464 -17.92 57.06 -53.64
C ILE A 464 -16.79 58.03 -53.99
N ASP A 465 -15.55 57.53 -54.10
CA ASP A 465 -14.38 58.33 -54.47
C ASP A 465 -14.52 58.89 -55.92
N ASP A 466 -14.99 58.08 -56.87
CA ASP A 466 -15.26 58.49 -58.27
C ASP A 466 -16.42 59.51 -58.37
N LEU A 467 -17.51 59.31 -57.62
CA LEU A 467 -18.61 60.28 -57.54
C LEU A 467 -18.15 61.60 -56.90
N LYS A 468 -17.26 61.57 -55.90
CA LYS A 468 -16.66 62.78 -55.33
C LYS A 468 -15.81 63.52 -56.37
N ASN A 469 -14.98 62.80 -57.14
CA ASN A 469 -14.19 63.40 -58.22
C ASN A 469 -15.09 64.07 -59.29
N GLN A 470 -16.24 63.48 -59.63
CA GLN A 470 -17.22 64.10 -60.53
C GLN A 470 -17.85 65.35 -59.94
N ILE A 471 -18.24 65.34 -58.65
CA ILE A 471 -18.79 66.50 -57.95
C ILE A 471 -17.78 67.65 -57.89
N ASP A 472 -16.51 67.36 -57.56
CA ASP A 472 -15.48 68.39 -57.43
C ASP A 472 -15.03 68.94 -58.81
N ALA A 473 -15.13 68.15 -59.89
CA ALA A 473 -14.99 68.65 -61.26
C ALA A 473 -16.13 69.60 -61.66
N LEU A 474 -17.40 69.24 -61.38
CA LEU A 474 -18.57 70.07 -61.67
C LEU A 474 -18.59 71.37 -60.83
N LYS A 475 -18.19 71.30 -59.55
CA LYS A 475 -17.97 72.49 -58.70
C LYS A 475 -16.95 73.44 -59.33
N LYS A 476 -15.84 72.92 -59.87
CA LYS A 476 -14.82 73.72 -60.54
C LYS A 476 -15.37 74.38 -61.81
N GLU A 477 -16.01 73.61 -62.69
CA GLU A 477 -16.61 74.13 -63.93
C GLU A 477 -17.65 75.24 -63.66
N ARG A 478 -18.44 75.10 -62.59
CA ARG A 478 -19.34 76.15 -62.10
C ARG A 478 -18.59 77.41 -61.66
N SER A 479 -17.48 77.28 -60.91
CA SER A 479 -16.69 78.44 -60.51
C SER A 479 -16.01 79.13 -61.71
N ASP A 480 -15.54 78.37 -62.70
CA ASP A 480 -14.93 78.91 -63.93
C ASP A 480 -15.99 79.62 -64.82
N SER A 481 -17.27 79.22 -64.75
CA SER A 481 -18.37 79.90 -65.43
C SER A 481 -18.86 81.15 -64.69
N GLU A 482 -18.95 81.12 -63.35
CA GLU A 482 -19.29 82.29 -62.53
C GLU A 482 -18.25 83.40 -62.66
N ASN A 483 -16.94 83.07 -62.58
CA ASN A 483 -15.87 84.05 -62.77
C ASN A 483 -16.01 84.77 -64.13
N LYS A 484 -16.32 84.05 -65.21
CA LYS A 484 -16.61 84.63 -66.53
C LYS A 484 -17.84 85.54 -66.55
N ILE A 485 -18.91 85.21 -65.82
CA ILE A 485 -20.07 86.08 -65.68
C ILE A 485 -19.65 87.38 -64.99
N THR A 486 -18.94 87.31 -63.87
CA THR A 486 -18.52 88.53 -63.13
C THR A 486 -17.60 89.43 -63.96
N ASP A 487 -16.65 88.87 -64.73
CA ASP A 487 -15.75 89.62 -65.61
C ASP A 487 -16.44 90.26 -66.83
N LEU A 488 -17.62 89.75 -67.23
CA LEU A 488 -18.47 90.37 -68.24
C LEU A 488 -19.32 91.49 -67.63
N THR A 489 -19.96 91.26 -66.47
CA THR A 489 -20.72 92.30 -65.74
C THR A 489 -19.84 93.52 -65.44
N LYS A 490 -18.60 93.30 -64.99
CA LYS A 490 -17.65 94.37 -64.61
C LYS A 490 -17.19 95.28 -65.76
N LYS A 491 -17.50 94.92 -67.01
CA LYS A 491 -17.17 95.70 -68.22
C LYS A 491 -18.32 96.58 -68.72
N LEU A 492 -19.51 96.48 -68.14
CA LEU A 492 -20.74 97.05 -68.72
C LEU A 492 -21.24 98.35 -68.06
N GLU A 493 -20.80 98.67 -66.83
CA GLU A 493 -21.40 99.76 -66.04
C GLU A 493 -20.58 101.07 -66.01
N SER A 494 -20.79 101.94 -67.01
CA SER A 494 -20.29 103.32 -66.93
C SER A 494 -21.12 104.39 -67.68
N LYS A 495 -22.38 104.61 -67.24
CA LYS A 495 -23.11 105.93 -67.22
C LYS A 495 -23.60 106.51 -68.60
N PRO A 496 -24.73 107.27 -68.73
CA PRO A 496 -25.96 107.44 -67.89
C PRO A 496 -27.37 107.47 -68.61
N THR A 497 -28.46 107.15 -67.87
CA THR A 497 -29.85 107.76 -67.91
C THR A 497 -30.77 107.71 -69.16
N PRO A 498 -32.14 107.86 -69.07
CA PRO A 498 -33.10 107.73 -67.94
C PRO A 498 -34.43 106.92 -68.25
N THR A 499 -35.41 106.99 -67.32
CA THR A 499 -36.68 106.22 -67.08
C THR A 499 -37.91 106.53 -67.99
N PRO A 500 -39.03 105.71 -68.00
CA PRO A 500 -40.13 105.80 -66.99
C PRO A 500 -41.05 104.56 -66.68
N ALA A 501 -41.81 104.63 -65.55
CA ALA A 501 -43.01 103.86 -65.08
C ALA A 501 -42.90 102.32 -64.80
N ALA A 502 -43.45 101.66 -63.74
CA ALA A 502 -44.51 101.86 -62.70
C ALA A 502 -45.95 101.40 -63.09
N THR A 503 -46.87 100.88 -62.22
CA THR A 503 -46.97 100.88 -60.72
C THR A 503 -47.47 99.54 -60.08
N LEU A 504 -48.50 99.47 -59.19
CA LEU A 504 -48.67 98.39 -58.16
C LEU A 504 -50.13 98.06 -57.69
N THR A 505 -50.34 96.85 -57.11
CA THR A 505 -51.47 96.40 -56.22
C THR A 505 -51.02 95.29 -55.21
N PRO A 506 -51.78 94.92 -54.13
CA PRO A 506 -51.18 94.35 -52.89
C PRO A 506 -51.81 93.09 -52.17
N ALA A 507 -50.98 92.48 -51.29
CA ALA A 507 -51.28 91.89 -49.94
C ALA A 507 -51.88 90.45 -49.70
N VAL A 508 -51.79 90.03 -48.41
CA VAL A 508 -52.42 88.88 -47.66
C VAL A 508 -51.56 87.58 -47.46
N SER A 509 -51.99 86.63 -46.60
CA SER A 509 -51.12 86.01 -45.56
C SER A 509 -51.47 84.57 -45.03
N GLN A 510 -50.45 83.89 -44.45
CA GLN A 510 -50.51 82.86 -43.36
C GLN A 510 -50.93 81.37 -43.74
N PRO A 511 -51.00 80.33 -42.85
CA PRO A 511 -49.98 79.23 -42.83
C PRO A 511 -50.45 77.73 -42.72
N THR A 512 -49.47 76.81 -42.51
CA THR A 512 -49.50 75.44 -41.83
C THR A 512 -49.82 74.10 -42.55
N ALA A 513 -49.14 73.03 -42.06
CA ALA A 513 -49.53 71.59 -41.97
C ALA A 513 -49.62 70.71 -43.25
N ALA A 514 -49.60 69.35 -43.25
CA ALA A 514 -49.03 68.28 -42.37
C ALA A 514 -49.15 66.88 -43.09
N SER A 515 -48.72 65.76 -42.47
CA SER A 515 -48.68 64.40 -43.08
C SER A 515 -49.53 63.30 -42.40
N ALA A 516 -49.97 62.27 -43.15
CA ALA A 516 -50.68 61.06 -42.68
C ALA A 516 -50.61 59.95 -43.79
N THR A 517 -50.76 58.62 -43.59
CA THR A 517 -50.78 57.67 -42.45
C THR A 517 -50.58 56.22 -42.97
N ALA A 518 -50.33 55.21 -42.10
CA ALA A 518 -50.27 53.76 -42.44
C ALA A 518 -51.50 52.96 -41.91
N THR A 519 -51.62 51.65 -42.23
CA THR A 519 -52.58 50.71 -41.56
C THR A 519 -52.28 49.22 -41.86
N SER A 520 -53.13 48.28 -41.37
CA SER A 520 -52.76 46.88 -41.02
C SER A 520 -53.92 45.86 -41.06
N GLY A 521 -53.69 44.54 -41.19
CA GLY A 521 -54.73 43.54 -40.86
C GLY A 521 -54.50 42.04 -41.18
N SER A 522 -54.84 41.18 -40.20
CA SER A 522 -54.83 39.70 -40.13
C SER A 522 -55.81 38.94 -41.09
N GLY A 523 -55.79 37.57 -41.14
CA GLY A 523 -56.71 36.78 -42.00
C GLY A 523 -56.82 35.23 -41.77
N LYS A 524 -56.00 34.42 -42.47
CA LYS A 524 -55.74 32.96 -42.27
C LYS A 524 -56.91 31.92 -42.39
N LYS A 525 -57.06 31.22 -43.55
CA LYS A 525 -57.41 29.75 -43.58
C LYS A 525 -57.19 28.97 -44.92
N LYS A 526 -56.41 27.88 -44.81
CA LYS A 526 -56.39 26.56 -45.51
C LYS A 526 -56.63 26.37 -47.04
N ASN A 527 -55.60 25.72 -47.64
CA ASN A 527 -55.62 24.50 -48.48
C ASN A 527 -55.51 24.50 -50.04
N ASN A 528 -54.33 24.06 -50.50
CA ASN A 528 -54.07 22.98 -51.49
C ASN A 528 -53.86 23.29 -53.02
N LYS A 529 -52.58 23.14 -53.44
CA LYS A 529 -52.09 22.42 -54.67
C LYS A 529 -51.90 23.14 -56.04
N LYS A 530 -50.62 23.32 -56.41
CA LYS A 530 -49.97 23.31 -57.76
C LYS A 530 -50.14 24.49 -58.78
N LYS A 531 -49.04 25.25 -58.93
CA LYS A 531 -48.18 25.41 -60.16
C LYS A 531 -48.73 26.18 -61.40
N LYS A 532 -48.35 27.46 -61.58
CA LYS A 532 -48.11 28.13 -62.90
C LYS A 532 -47.33 29.46 -62.79
N GLY A 533 -46.69 29.92 -63.88
CA GLY A 533 -46.02 31.25 -64.07
C GLY A 533 -44.60 31.32 -63.47
N LYS A 534 -43.50 31.68 -64.16
CA LYS A 534 -43.17 32.23 -65.50
C LYS A 534 -43.54 33.71 -65.76
N GLY A 535 -42.50 34.54 -65.88
CA GLY A 535 -42.48 35.89 -66.48
C GLY A 535 -41.12 36.56 -66.26
N GLY A 536 -40.45 37.04 -67.33
CA GLY A 536 -39.15 37.71 -67.23
C GLY A 536 -38.43 37.92 -68.57
N ALA A 537 -37.46 38.85 -68.59
CA ALA A 537 -36.49 39.18 -69.65
C ALA A 537 -35.29 39.91 -68.98
N GLY A 538 -34.06 39.94 -69.49
CA GLY A 538 -33.46 39.38 -70.72
C GLY A 538 -32.57 40.42 -71.42
N GLY A 539 -31.36 40.14 -71.94
CA GLY A 539 -30.55 38.91 -71.92
C GLY A 539 -29.36 38.98 -72.90
N ALA A 540 -28.51 37.95 -72.94
CA ALA A 540 -27.48 37.63 -73.97
C ALA A 540 -27.09 36.13 -73.79
N ALA A 541 -27.18 35.24 -74.79
CA ALA A 541 -26.32 35.03 -75.97
C ALA A 541 -24.90 34.52 -75.62
N ALA A 542 -24.34 33.43 -76.16
CA ALA A 542 -24.76 32.46 -77.21
C ALA A 542 -24.38 30.98 -76.79
N PRO A 543 -24.13 29.90 -77.60
CA PRO A 543 -23.80 29.80 -79.04
C PRO A 543 -24.40 28.63 -79.92
N SER A 544 -24.15 28.73 -81.24
CA SER A 544 -23.84 27.67 -82.27
C SER A 544 -24.80 26.51 -82.70
N GLN A 545 -25.14 26.52 -84.01
CA GLN A 545 -25.29 25.40 -85.01
C GLN A 545 -26.45 24.36 -84.82
N ALA A 546 -27.32 23.93 -85.76
CA ALA A 546 -27.43 23.72 -87.25
C ALA A 546 -27.70 22.19 -87.52
N PRO A 547 -28.18 21.67 -88.70
CA PRO A 547 -28.47 22.26 -90.04
C PRO A 547 -29.80 21.77 -90.75
N ALA A 548 -29.91 22.00 -92.09
CA ALA A 548 -30.82 21.41 -93.13
C ALA A 548 -32.28 21.95 -93.32
N ALA A 549 -32.88 22.06 -94.54
CA ALA A 549 -32.36 22.12 -95.94
C ALA A 549 -33.44 22.54 -97.00
N GLY A 550 -33.06 23.31 -98.05
CA GLY A 550 -33.67 23.33 -99.42
C GLY A 550 -34.59 24.50 -99.87
N GLY A 551 -34.43 25.00 -101.12
CA GLY A 551 -35.53 25.64 -101.92
C GLY A 551 -35.35 27.02 -102.63
N SER A 552 -34.76 27.04 -103.85
CA SER A 552 -35.06 27.91 -105.04
C SER A 552 -35.21 29.46 -105.03
N VAL A 553 -34.44 30.14 -105.94
CA VAL A 553 -34.82 31.30 -106.82
C VAL A 553 -34.95 32.70 -106.14
N GLU A 554 -34.52 33.90 -106.63
CA GLU A 554 -33.83 34.46 -107.84
C GLU A 554 -33.27 35.91 -107.51
N THR A 555 -32.84 36.90 -108.33
CA THR A 555 -32.71 37.19 -109.81
C THR A 555 -31.30 37.78 -110.16
N LEU A 556 -31.12 38.90 -110.91
CA LEU A 556 -29.95 39.20 -111.78
C LEU A 556 -29.58 40.70 -112.06
N GLU A 557 -28.27 41.03 -112.10
CA GLU A 557 -27.47 41.75 -113.17
C GLU A 557 -27.63 43.26 -113.59
N PRO A 558 -26.74 43.85 -114.47
CA PRO A 558 -25.27 43.65 -114.77
C PRO A 558 -24.45 45.00 -114.90
N ALA A 559 -23.40 45.09 -115.76
CA ALA A 559 -22.45 46.24 -115.90
C ALA A 559 -21.77 46.43 -117.30
N THR A 560 -20.91 47.47 -117.47
CA THR A 560 -19.75 47.71 -118.41
C THR A 560 -19.75 48.87 -119.47
N THR A 561 -18.64 49.65 -119.55
CA THR A 561 -17.99 50.40 -120.71
C THR A 561 -18.70 51.56 -121.48
N SER A 562 -18.05 52.54 -122.18
CA SER A 562 -16.71 53.23 -122.09
C SER A 562 -16.48 54.35 -123.16
N ASP A 563 -15.73 55.42 -122.81
CA ASP A 563 -14.85 56.34 -123.63
C ASP A 563 -15.32 57.29 -124.77
N THR A 564 -14.41 58.22 -125.15
CA THR A 564 -14.35 59.21 -126.29
C THR A 564 -14.99 60.62 -126.12
N ALA A 565 -14.53 61.73 -126.74
CA ALA A 565 -13.26 62.14 -127.44
C ALA A 565 -13.22 63.69 -127.70
N GLY A 566 -12.26 64.24 -128.49
CA GLY A 566 -12.28 65.65 -128.95
C GLY A 566 -11.28 66.04 -130.08
N ASN A 567 -11.64 67.12 -130.82
CA ASN A 567 -10.87 68.01 -131.74
C ASN A 567 -10.19 67.54 -133.08
N ALA A 568 -10.68 68.17 -134.17
CA ALA A 568 -9.96 68.98 -135.19
C ALA A 568 -9.20 68.39 -136.42
N GLU A 569 -8.97 69.32 -137.39
CA GLU A 569 -8.12 69.31 -138.61
C GLU A 569 -8.64 68.71 -139.96
N LEU A 570 -7.99 69.17 -141.05
CA LEU A 570 -8.03 68.70 -142.45
C LEU A 570 -9.19 69.11 -143.41
N GLU A 571 -9.65 70.36 -143.34
CA GLU A 571 -9.88 71.15 -144.57
C GLU A 571 -8.73 72.17 -144.73
N ALA A 572 -7.48 71.71 -144.88
CA ALA A 572 -6.97 71.25 -146.18
C ALA A 572 -7.23 72.27 -147.31
N GLU A 573 -6.75 73.50 -147.10
CA GLU A 573 -5.65 74.08 -147.88
C GLU A 573 -5.51 73.62 -149.35
N ILE A 574 -6.60 73.71 -150.11
CA ILE A 574 -6.61 73.66 -151.58
C ILE A 574 -7.62 74.73 -152.07
N ALA A 575 -7.47 76.03 -151.79
CA ALA A 575 -6.25 76.86 -151.70
C ALA A 575 -5.35 76.79 -152.94
N LYS A 576 -4.47 77.80 -153.06
CA LYS A 576 -3.66 78.07 -154.26
C LYS A 576 -4.55 78.46 -155.47
N LEU A 577 -3.93 79.01 -156.52
CA LEU A 577 -4.41 79.01 -157.91
C LEU A 577 -5.94 79.22 -158.07
N LYS A 578 -6.47 80.45 -158.11
CA LYS A 578 -5.87 81.69 -158.62
C LYS A 578 -6.45 82.85 -157.78
N GLU A 579 -5.77 83.42 -156.78
CA GLU A 579 -4.32 83.62 -156.58
C GLU A 579 -3.66 84.35 -157.75
N GLU A 580 -3.27 85.59 -157.48
CA GLU A 580 -2.58 86.53 -158.37
C GLU A 580 -3.32 86.86 -159.69
N VAL A 581 -2.98 88.01 -160.29
CA VAL A 581 -3.46 88.49 -161.60
C VAL A 581 -4.96 88.22 -161.93
N GLY A 582 -5.93 88.61 -161.09
CA GLY A 582 -5.81 89.46 -159.91
C GLY A 582 -5.29 90.85 -160.28
N GLU A 583 -4.19 91.26 -159.65
CA GLU A 583 -3.29 92.42 -159.87
C GLU A 583 -3.80 93.72 -160.54
N LYS A 584 -4.48 93.66 -161.70
CA LYS A 584 -5.01 94.83 -162.41
C LYS A 584 -6.53 94.99 -162.39
N ASP A 585 -7.30 93.93 -162.15
CA ASP A 585 -8.59 94.11 -161.46
C ASP A 585 -8.33 94.71 -160.07
N MET A 586 -7.28 94.21 -159.39
CA MET A 586 -6.73 94.84 -158.19
C MET A 586 -6.09 96.23 -158.43
N GLN A 587 -6.16 96.84 -159.62
CA GLN A 587 -5.71 98.23 -159.86
C GLN A 587 -6.87 99.19 -160.17
N ILE A 588 -7.97 98.71 -160.75
CA ILE A 588 -9.21 99.50 -160.89
C ILE A 588 -9.97 99.52 -159.56
N ASP A 589 -10.07 98.37 -158.88
CA ASP A 589 -10.72 98.26 -157.56
C ASP A 589 -9.89 98.87 -156.40
N ARG A 590 -8.71 99.43 -156.71
CA ARG A 590 -7.91 100.28 -155.80
C ARG A 590 -8.32 101.77 -155.83
N LEU A 591 -9.25 102.19 -156.68
CA LEU A 591 -9.74 103.58 -156.75
C LEU A 591 -11.23 103.76 -156.43
N SER A 592 -12.04 102.70 -156.49
CA SER A 592 -13.35 102.64 -155.80
C SER A 592 -13.18 102.92 -154.30
N LYS A 593 -12.12 102.36 -153.70
CA LYS A 593 -11.73 102.44 -152.28
C LYS A 593 -11.20 103.81 -151.77
N LYS A 594 -11.68 104.96 -152.31
CA LYS A 594 -11.18 106.31 -151.90
C LYS A 594 -12.22 107.44 -151.71
N ARG A 595 -13.49 107.14 -151.43
CA ARG A 595 -14.39 108.08 -150.70
C ARG A 595 -15.10 107.40 -149.54
N LYS A 596 -15.38 108.19 -148.49
CA LYS A 596 -15.77 107.74 -147.16
C LYS A 596 -17.23 107.29 -147.09
N THR A 597 -17.54 106.39 -146.17
CA THR A 597 -18.84 105.74 -145.99
C THR A 597 -19.71 106.44 -144.93
N GLU A 598 -21.00 106.11 -144.95
CA GLU A 598 -22.04 106.54 -143.98
C GLU A 598 -22.02 105.67 -142.69
N GLU A 599 -20.85 105.10 -142.41
CA GLU A 599 -20.60 103.93 -141.55
C GLU A 599 -19.96 104.40 -140.24
N ASP A 600 -18.96 105.29 -140.32
CA ASP A 600 -18.40 106.08 -139.22
C ASP A 600 -19.50 106.67 -138.29
N LEU A 601 -20.61 107.15 -138.87
CA LEU A 601 -21.74 107.75 -138.13
C LEU A 601 -22.74 106.74 -137.57
N ARG A 602 -22.69 105.47 -137.99
CA ARG A 602 -23.50 104.38 -137.42
C ARG A 602 -22.79 103.75 -136.25
N GLU A 603 -21.48 103.49 -136.37
CA GLU A 603 -20.66 102.98 -135.28
C GLU A 603 -20.65 103.91 -134.06
N GLU A 604 -20.63 105.24 -134.26
CA GLU A 604 -20.71 106.20 -133.14
C GLU A 604 -22.10 106.23 -132.46
N ILE A 605 -23.19 105.98 -133.21
CA ILE A 605 -24.54 105.85 -132.64
C ILE A 605 -24.70 104.52 -131.89
N GLU A 606 -24.20 103.42 -132.45
CA GLU A 606 -24.27 102.08 -131.86
C GLU A 606 -23.42 102.00 -130.59
N SER A 607 -22.22 102.60 -130.60
CA SER A 607 -21.38 102.82 -129.42
C SER A 607 -22.09 103.65 -128.34
N LEU A 608 -22.79 104.73 -128.70
CA LEU A 608 -23.57 105.51 -127.73
C LEU A 608 -24.77 104.74 -127.17
N GLN A 609 -25.38 103.83 -127.95
CA GLN A 609 -26.43 102.94 -127.45
C GLN A 609 -25.87 101.85 -126.51
N GLU A 610 -24.72 101.26 -126.82
CA GLU A 610 -24.06 100.25 -125.97
C GLU A 610 -23.56 100.88 -124.66
N ASN A 611 -22.98 102.08 -124.69
CA ASN A 611 -22.65 102.83 -123.48
C ASN A 611 -23.89 103.14 -122.63
N LEU A 612 -25.02 103.48 -123.24
CA LEU A 612 -26.27 103.71 -122.51
C LEU A 612 -26.87 102.42 -121.92
N LEU A 613 -26.67 101.28 -122.60
CA LEU A 613 -27.04 99.95 -122.10
C LEU A 613 -26.20 99.57 -120.88
N MET A 614 -24.88 99.77 -120.94
CA MET A 614 -23.95 99.50 -119.84
C MET A 614 -24.22 100.39 -118.62
N ILE A 615 -24.45 101.69 -118.81
CA ILE A 615 -24.88 102.59 -117.72
C ILE A 615 -26.23 102.14 -117.13
N GLY A 616 -27.14 101.62 -117.96
CA GLY A 616 -28.39 101.00 -117.50
C GLY A 616 -28.16 99.76 -116.64
N GLN A 617 -27.25 98.87 -117.04
CA GLN A 617 -26.87 97.66 -116.31
C GLN A 617 -26.23 98.00 -114.95
N ASP A 618 -25.25 98.93 -114.94
CA ASP A 618 -24.59 99.41 -113.72
C ASP A 618 -25.59 100.03 -112.73
N HIS A 619 -26.58 100.77 -113.22
CA HIS A 619 -27.65 101.33 -112.39
C HIS A 619 -28.62 100.29 -111.84
N VAL A 620 -28.82 99.14 -112.50
CA VAL A 620 -29.56 98.00 -111.93
C VAL A 620 -28.74 97.34 -110.83
N GLU A 621 -27.47 97.01 -111.09
CA GLU A 621 -26.59 96.39 -110.10
C GLU A 621 -26.42 97.24 -108.84
N ALA A 622 -26.21 98.55 -108.99
CA ALA A 622 -26.13 99.47 -107.85
C ALA A 622 -27.43 99.50 -107.03
N LYS A 623 -28.58 99.37 -107.69
CA LYS A 623 -29.90 99.40 -107.05
C LYS A 623 -30.25 98.10 -106.32
N ASP A 624 -29.77 96.96 -106.81
CA ASP A 624 -29.95 95.68 -106.14
C ASP A 624 -28.99 95.53 -104.94
N LYS A 625 -27.73 95.97 -105.07
CA LYS A 625 -26.79 96.09 -103.94
C LYS A 625 -27.31 97.01 -102.82
N ILE A 626 -28.08 98.05 -103.15
CA ILE A 626 -28.76 98.89 -102.14
C ILE A 626 -29.87 98.12 -101.40
N LYS A 627 -30.70 97.32 -102.09
CA LYS A 627 -31.75 96.50 -101.44
C LYS A 627 -31.16 95.48 -100.47
N GLU A 628 -30.05 94.85 -100.87
CA GLU A 628 -29.34 93.86 -100.07
C GLU A 628 -28.83 94.47 -98.75
N LEU A 629 -28.16 95.63 -98.84
CA LEU A 629 -27.72 96.41 -97.67
C LEU A 629 -28.89 96.95 -96.82
N GLU A 630 -30.06 97.25 -97.41
CA GLU A 630 -31.26 97.62 -96.65
C GLU A 630 -31.88 96.42 -95.91
N ALA A 631 -31.79 95.21 -96.46
CA ALA A 631 -32.20 93.97 -95.78
C ALA A 631 -31.28 93.63 -94.60
N GLU A 632 -29.96 93.62 -94.80
CA GLU A 632 -28.98 93.41 -93.71
C GLU A 632 -29.17 94.41 -92.56
N LYS A 633 -29.44 95.68 -92.90
CA LYS A 633 -29.71 96.76 -91.93
C LYS A 633 -31.01 96.58 -91.14
N LEU A 634 -31.99 95.85 -91.67
CA LEU A 634 -33.20 95.45 -90.94
C LEU A 634 -32.91 94.25 -90.02
N GLU A 635 -32.15 93.26 -90.49
CA GLU A 635 -31.80 92.09 -89.69
C GLU A 635 -30.89 92.43 -88.50
N LEU A 636 -29.86 93.26 -88.70
CA LEU A 636 -29.00 93.74 -87.62
C LEU A 636 -29.79 94.55 -86.56
N LYS A 637 -30.82 95.29 -86.96
CA LYS A 637 -31.73 95.96 -86.01
C LYS A 637 -32.56 94.97 -85.21
N ALA A 638 -33.07 93.91 -85.84
CA ALA A 638 -33.79 92.84 -85.14
C ALA A 638 -32.88 92.17 -84.10
N GLN A 639 -31.64 91.82 -84.47
CA GLN A 639 -30.66 91.21 -83.57
C GLN A 639 -30.32 92.11 -82.37
N ILE A 640 -30.17 93.43 -82.56
CA ILE A 640 -29.97 94.38 -81.44
C ILE A 640 -31.15 94.32 -80.47
N THR A 641 -32.40 94.45 -80.95
CA THR A 641 -33.58 94.44 -80.07
C THR A 641 -33.79 93.11 -79.32
N ASP A 642 -33.32 91.99 -79.89
CA ASP A 642 -33.41 90.68 -79.24
C ASP A 642 -32.28 90.46 -78.21
N LEU A 643 -31.13 91.08 -78.40
CA LEU A 643 -30.04 91.13 -77.40
C LEU A 643 -30.40 92.06 -76.22
N GLU A 644 -30.98 93.23 -76.47
CA GLU A 644 -31.50 94.12 -75.42
C GLU A 644 -32.55 93.40 -74.55
N LYS A 645 -33.41 92.57 -75.16
CA LYS A 645 -34.35 91.69 -74.45
C LYS A 645 -33.66 90.70 -73.51
N LYS A 646 -32.57 90.07 -73.95
CA LYS A 646 -31.79 89.07 -73.18
C LYS A 646 -30.99 89.70 -72.04
N ILE A 647 -30.51 90.93 -72.21
CA ILE A 647 -29.86 91.70 -71.14
C ILE A 647 -30.89 92.08 -70.06
N ASN A 648 -32.07 92.55 -70.45
CA ASN A 648 -33.15 92.87 -69.50
C ASN A 648 -33.75 91.65 -68.78
N SER A 649 -33.49 90.41 -69.25
CA SER A 649 -33.90 89.17 -68.57
C SER A 649 -32.80 88.53 -67.70
N SER A 650 -31.64 89.15 -67.54
CA SER A 650 -30.51 88.59 -66.77
C SER A 650 -30.10 89.41 -65.53
N THR A 651 -30.84 90.46 -65.19
CA THR A 651 -30.60 91.33 -64.02
C THR A 651 -31.48 91.01 -62.79
N SER A 652 -32.06 89.80 -62.70
CA SER A 652 -33.05 89.43 -61.67
C SER A 652 -32.70 88.17 -60.85
N ASP A 653 -31.42 87.84 -60.65
CA ASP A 653 -30.99 86.58 -60.00
C ASP A 653 -30.21 86.78 -58.68
N ALA A 654 -30.83 87.47 -57.72
CA ALA A 654 -30.25 87.70 -56.38
C ALA A 654 -30.10 86.41 -55.53
N GLU A 655 -30.84 85.34 -55.85
CA GLU A 655 -30.75 84.06 -55.13
C GLU A 655 -29.55 83.19 -55.55
N ALA A 656 -28.98 83.38 -56.74
CA ALA A 656 -27.90 82.55 -57.24
C ALA A 656 -26.61 82.73 -56.42
N SER A 657 -26.28 83.99 -56.10
CA SER A 657 -25.07 84.36 -55.35
C SER A 657 -25.06 83.82 -53.92
N SER A 658 -26.19 83.85 -53.20
CA SER A 658 -26.24 83.38 -51.80
C SER A 658 -26.04 81.86 -51.66
N LYS A 659 -26.53 81.09 -52.64
CA LYS A 659 -26.33 79.63 -52.71
C LYS A 659 -24.88 79.29 -53.03
N LEU A 660 -24.24 80.03 -53.93
CA LEU A 660 -22.85 79.79 -54.29
C LEU A 660 -21.86 80.22 -53.18
N GLN A 661 -22.18 81.29 -52.45
CA GLN A 661 -21.46 81.68 -51.24
C GLN A 661 -21.43 80.55 -50.19
N SER A 662 -22.57 79.90 -49.92
CA SER A 662 -22.63 78.80 -48.94
C SER A 662 -21.94 77.52 -49.41
N GLU A 663 -21.93 77.26 -50.72
CA GLU A 663 -21.13 76.17 -51.32
C GLU A 663 -19.62 76.43 -51.19
N MET A 664 -19.16 77.68 -51.35
CA MET A 664 -17.74 78.02 -51.16
C MET A 664 -17.29 77.86 -49.71
N ASP A 665 -18.11 78.23 -48.73
CA ASP A 665 -17.79 78.00 -47.32
C ASP A 665 -17.88 76.51 -46.93
N SER A 666 -18.78 75.74 -47.56
CA SER A 666 -18.80 74.27 -47.45
C SER A 666 -17.53 73.62 -48.04
N ILE A 667 -17.05 74.06 -49.20
CA ILE A 667 -15.81 73.58 -49.81
C ILE A 667 -14.59 73.93 -48.93
N ARG A 668 -14.62 75.08 -48.24
CA ARG A 668 -13.58 75.46 -47.26
C ARG A 668 -13.58 74.57 -46.02
N THR A 669 -14.75 74.15 -45.51
CA THR A 669 -14.80 73.17 -44.42
C THR A 669 -14.31 71.80 -44.90
N GLU A 670 -14.76 71.31 -46.06
CA GLU A 670 -14.24 70.07 -46.68
C GLU A 670 -12.70 70.08 -46.83
N TYR A 671 -12.12 71.21 -47.24
CA TYR A 671 -10.66 71.35 -47.38
C TYR A 671 -9.91 71.30 -46.04
N ASN A 672 -10.43 71.97 -45.01
CA ASN A 672 -9.83 71.94 -43.67
C ASN A 672 -9.95 70.54 -43.06
N ASP A 673 -11.12 69.91 -43.16
CA ASP A 673 -11.37 68.49 -42.83
C ASP A 673 -10.36 67.54 -43.50
N LEU A 674 -10.09 67.74 -44.80
CA LEU A 674 -9.17 66.91 -45.56
C LEU A 674 -7.70 67.17 -45.15
N LYS A 675 -7.37 68.42 -44.79
CA LYS A 675 -6.05 68.79 -44.26
C LYS A 675 -5.81 68.17 -42.87
N GLU A 676 -6.81 68.14 -42.00
CA GLU A 676 -6.74 67.43 -40.73
C GLU A 676 -6.59 65.92 -40.93
N LYS A 677 -7.39 65.31 -41.81
CA LYS A 677 -7.25 63.88 -42.18
C LYS A 677 -5.88 63.56 -42.81
N THR A 678 -5.28 64.49 -43.53
CA THR A 678 -3.91 64.35 -44.03
C THR A 678 -2.88 64.39 -42.91
N SER A 679 -3.08 65.28 -41.93
CA SER A 679 -2.24 65.37 -40.72
C SER A 679 -2.32 64.10 -39.85
N THR A 680 -3.52 63.54 -39.64
CA THR A 680 -3.68 62.29 -38.89
C THR A 680 -3.03 61.12 -39.64
N LEU A 681 -3.21 61.00 -40.96
CA LEU A 681 -2.53 59.97 -41.76
C LEU A 681 -1.00 60.11 -41.74
N GLN A 682 -0.46 61.33 -41.64
CA GLN A 682 0.97 61.55 -41.45
C GLN A 682 1.46 61.13 -40.04
N ALA A 683 0.64 61.34 -39.00
CA ALA A 683 0.91 60.83 -37.66
C ALA A 683 0.84 59.29 -37.60
N ASP A 684 -0.19 58.69 -38.22
CA ASP A 684 -0.36 57.23 -38.32
C ASP A 684 0.79 56.58 -39.09
N LEU A 685 1.30 57.21 -40.16
CA LEU A 685 2.49 56.77 -40.88
C LEU A 685 3.73 56.78 -39.97
N GLY A 686 3.90 57.83 -39.15
CA GLY A 686 4.98 57.91 -38.17
C GLY A 686 4.87 56.83 -37.08
N ALA A 687 3.67 56.60 -36.56
CA ALA A 687 3.39 55.52 -35.60
C ALA A 687 3.64 54.13 -36.20
N ALA A 688 3.24 53.90 -37.46
CA ALA A 688 3.51 52.66 -38.18
C ALA A 688 5.02 52.44 -38.43
N GLN A 689 5.78 53.49 -38.74
CA GLN A 689 7.24 53.42 -38.87
C GLN A 689 7.92 53.11 -37.52
N GLN A 690 7.50 53.74 -36.43
CA GLN A 690 8.01 53.43 -35.08
C GLN A 690 7.67 52.00 -34.66
N LEU A 691 6.45 51.54 -34.94
CA LEU A 691 6.03 50.16 -34.67
C LEU A 691 6.84 49.17 -35.52
N ALA A 692 7.10 49.46 -36.79
CA ALA A 692 7.96 48.63 -37.65
C ALA A 692 9.41 48.58 -37.13
N GLN A 693 9.98 49.70 -36.67
CA GLN A 693 11.31 49.74 -36.06
C GLN A 693 11.37 48.92 -34.76
N ASN A 694 10.36 49.03 -33.90
CA ASN A 694 10.29 48.25 -32.67
C ASN A 694 10.14 46.75 -32.99
N ARG A 695 9.25 46.37 -33.92
CA ARG A 695 9.15 44.97 -34.39
C ARG A 695 10.47 44.42 -34.96
N PHE A 696 11.30 45.26 -35.57
CA PHE A 696 12.65 44.87 -36.00
C PHE A 696 13.63 44.66 -34.84
N LYS A 697 13.52 45.43 -33.76
CA LYS A 697 14.27 45.18 -32.49
C LYS A 697 13.77 43.90 -31.84
N ASP A 698 12.46 43.74 -31.65
CA ASP A 698 11.83 42.53 -31.11
C ASP A 698 12.32 41.27 -31.84
N LEU A 699 12.34 41.30 -33.18
CA LEU A 699 12.81 40.19 -34.03
C LEU A 699 14.32 39.94 -33.94
N THR A 700 15.11 40.95 -33.56
CA THR A 700 16.56 40.82 -33.34
C THR A 700 16.84 40.24 -31.95
N GLU A 701 16.14 40.74 -30.93
CA GLU A 701 16.19 40.22 -29.56
C GLU A 701 15.69 38.76 -29.51
N LEU A 702 14.59 38.42 -30.19
CA LEU A 702 14.12 37.05 -30.36
C LEU A 702 15.13 36.13 -31.05
N ARG A 703 15.91 36.64 -32.02
CA ARG A 703 17.00 35.88 -32.65
C ARG A 703 18.16 35.66 -31.69
N GLU A 704 18.55 36.67 -30.91
CA GLU A 704 19.57 36.49 -29.86
C GLU A 704 19.12 35.50 -28.79
N VAL A 705 17.88 35.58 -28.30
CA VAL A 705 17.32 34.63 -27.33
C VAL A 705 17.32 33.20 -27.91
N LEU A 706 16.89 33.02 -29.16
CA LEU A 706 16.94 31.71 -29.83
C LEU A 706 18.37 31.20 -30.00
N GLN A 707 19.32 32.08 -30.33
CA GLN A 707 20.75 31.73 -30.46
C GLN A 707 21.41 31.39 -29.11
N LYS A 708 20.97 32.02 -28.01
CA LYS A 708 21.38 31.72 -26.63
C LYS A 708 20.74 30.43 -26.10
N ALA A 709 19.47 30.16 -26.44
CA ALA A 709 18.76 28.94 -26.07
C ALA A 709 19.23 27.68 -26.85
N GLN A 710 19.83 27.82 -28.04
CA GLN A 710 20.35 26.67 -28.81
C GLN A 710 21.44 25.84 -28.11
N PRO A 711 22.50 26.41 -27.51
CA PRO A 711 23.48 25.64 -26.72
C PRO A 711 22.86 25.06 -25.43
N GLU A 712 21.97 25.78 -24.74
CA GLU A 712 21.24 25.25 -23.58
C GLU A 712 20.42 24.01 -23.97
N LEU A 713 19.71 24.06 -25.09
CA LEU A 713 19.01 22.92 -25.69
C LEU A 713 19.92 21.78 -26.18
N LYS A 714 21.25 21.98 -26.25
CA LYS A 714 22.22 20.90 -26.45
C LYS A 714 22.69 20.33 -25.10
N SER A 715 22.96 21.19 -24.12
CA SER A 715 23.28 20.78 -22.74
C SER A 715 22.17 19.94 -22.13
N LEU A 716 20.92 20.46 -22.11
CA LEU A 716 19.73 19.73 -21.65
C LEU A 716 19.50 18.40 -22.37
N ARG A 717 19.91 18.27 -23.64
CA ARG A 717 19.86 16.97 -24.35
C ARG A 717 20.95 16.00 -23.89
N GLN A 718 22.18 16.48 -23.67
CA GLN A 718 23.27 15.68 -23.10
C GLN A 718 22.96 15.26 -21.65
N GLU A 719 22.45 16.18 -20.83
CA GLU A 719 21.94 15.92 -19.48
C GLU A 719 20.78 14.92 -19.51
N SER A 720 19.85 15.02 -20.47
CA SER A 720 18.78 14.02 -20.63
C SER A 720 19.30 12.62 -21.03
N ALA A 721 20.49 12.54 -21.63
CA ALA A 721 21.13 11.27 -21.97
C ALA A 721 21.87 10.69 -20.76
N THR A 722 22.62 11.50 -20.00
CA THR A 722 23.23 11.05 -18.75
C THR A 722 22.19 10.71 -17.69
N LEU A 723 21.06 11.41 -17.63
CA LEU A 723 19.93 11.07 -16.75
C LEU A 723 19.27 9.73 -17.14
N LYS A 724 19.34 9.32 -18.41
CA LYS A 724 18.91 7.97 -18.83
C LYS A 724 19.90 6.92 -18.36
N THR A 725 21.20 7.10 -18.59
CA THR A 725 22.21 6.11 -18.13
C THR A 725 22.23 5.98 -16.61
N THR A 726 22.15 7.08 -15.85
CA THR A 726 22.04 7.00 -14.38
C THR A 726 20.73 6.39 -13.92
N LYS A 727 19.62 6.55 -14.67
CA LYS A 727 18.35 5.87 -14.36
C LYS A 727 18.42 4.36 -14.64
N GLU A 728 19.15 3.95 -15.67
CA GLU A 728 19.39 2.54 -16.00
C GLU A 728 20.34 1.89 -14.97
N GLU A 729 21.39 2.60 -14.53
CA GLU A 729 22.24 2.18 -13.40
C GLU A 729 21.49 2.11 -12.06
N LEU A 730 20.60 3.06 -11.78
CA LEU A 730 19.74 2.98 -10.60
C LEU A 730 18.75 1.82 -10.72
N ALA A 731 18.25 1.51 -11.91
CA ALA A 731 17.39 0.36 -12.15
C ALA A 731 18.14 -0.98 -11.95
N SER A 732 19.40 -1.09 -12.39
CA SER A 732 20.23 -2.28 -12.14
C SER A 732 20.56 -2.42 -10.65
N LYS A 733 21.06 -1.36 -9.99
CA LYS A 733 21.32 -1.35 -8.54
C LYS A 733 20.06 -1.67 -7.71
N THR A 734 18.89 -1.21 -8.12
CA THR A 734 17.60 -1.56 -7.46
C THR A 734 17.17 -3.00 -7.77
N LYS A 735 17.57 -3.59 -8.91
CA LYS A 735 17.37 -5.03 -9.16
C LYS A 735 18.30 -5.87 -8.29
N GLU A 736 19.58 -5.51 -8.22
CA GLU A 736 20.59 -6.14 -7.38
C GLU A 736 20.18 -6.11 -5.89
N LEU A 737 19.71 -4.97 -5.38
CA LEU A 737 19.16 -4.87 -4.02
C LEU A 737 17.99 -5.83 -3.80
N ARG A 738 17.00 -5.90 -4.70
CA ARG A 738 15.89 -6.86 -4.58
C ARG A 738 16.35 -8.32 -4.64
N ASP A 739 17.39 -8.61 -5.42
CA ASP A 739 17.95 -9.97 -5.53
C ASP A 739 18.88 -10.31 -4.34
N ILE A 740 19.43 -9.32 -3.62
CA ILE A 740 20.08 -9.49 -2.32
C ILE A 740 19.03 -9.68 -1.23
N GLU A 741 17.97 -8.87 -1.18
CA GLU A 741 16.85 -9.02 -0.23
C GLU A 741 16.18 -10.41 -0.32
N LYS A 742 16.06 -10.98 -1.53
CA LYS A 742 15.58 -12.36 -1.72
C LYS A 742 16.50 -13.34 -1.03
N ARG A 743 17.81 -13.29 -1.32
CA ARG A 743 18.82 -14.14 -0.68
C ARG A 743 18.84 -13.96 0.84
N GLU A 744 18.66 -12.75 1.34
CA GLU A 744 18.53 -12.47 2.78
C GLU A 744 17.29 -13.14 3.39
N LYS A 745 16.13 -13.06 2.71
CA LYS A 745 14.88 -13.71 3.13
C LYS A 745 14.97 -15.23 3.05
N ASP A 746 15.70 -15.77 2.08
CA ASP A 746 15.93 -17.22 1.94
C ASP A 746 16.94 -17.73 2.97
N LEU A 747 18.05 -17.03 3.20
CA LEU A 747 18.98 -17.32 4.29
C LEU A 747 18.32 -17.20 5.68
N LYS A 748 17.39 -16.25 5.87
CA LYS A 748 16.58 -16.17 7.10
C LYS A 748 15.69 -17.41 7.27
N ARG A 749 15.04 -17.90 6.21
CA ARG A 749 14.31 -19.18 6.23
C ARG A 749 15.21 -20.37 6.51
N ASP A 750 16.46 -20.36 6.03
CA ASP A 750 17.43 -21.41 6.33
C ASP A 750 17.90 -21.38 7.79
N VAL A 751 18.12 -20.18 8.35
CA VAL A 751 18.40 -20.00 9.78
C VAL A 751 17.20 -20.42 10.64
N GLU A 752 15.97 -20.04 10.28
CA GLU A 752 14.75 -20.48 10.97
C GLU A 752 14.55 -22.01 10.89
N ARG A 753 14.88 -22.63 9.76
CA ARG A 753 14.86 -24.10 9.59
C ARG A 753 15.94 -24.77 10.44
N ALA A 754 17.16 -24.23 10.46
CA ALA A 754 18.25 -24.75 11.28
C ALA A 754 17.95 -24.59 12.79
N GLN A 755 17.36 -23.47 13.21
CA GLN A 755 16.91 -23.25 14.59
C GLN A 755 15.82 -24.24 15.01
N LYS A 756 14.82 -24.49 14.15
CA LYS A 756 13.79 -25.51 14.40
C LYS A 756 14.39 -26.91 14.52
N LEU A 757 15.25 -27.31 13.58
CA LEU A 757 15.97 -28.58 13.67
C LEU A 757 16.86 -28.68 14.93
N SER A 758 17.40 -27.56 15.42
CA SER A 758 18.13 -27.52 16.70
C SER A 758 17.19 -27.70 17.90
N SER A 759 16.03 -27.04 17.94
CA SER A 759 15.05 -27.24 19.03
C SER A 759 14.42 -28.63 19.01
N ASP A 760 14.20 -29.19 17.82
CA ASP A 760 13.72 -30.56 17.65
C ASP A 760 14.76 -31.56 18.16
N ARG A 761 16.05 -31.37 17.82
CA ARG A 761 17.14 -32.18 18.39
C ARG A 761 17.33 -31.99 19.89
N GLU A 762 17.14 -30.79 20.42
CA GLU A 762 17.18 -30.55 21.87
C GLU A 762 16.03 -31.24 22.60
N THR A 763 14.81 -31.22 22.06
CA THR A 763 13.67 -31.94 22.65
C THR A 763 13.81 -33.45 22.51
N GLU A 764 14.36 -33.94 21.40
CA GLU A 764 14.75 -35.34 21.24
C GLU A 764 15.78 -35.75 22.30
N ILE A 765 16.88 -34.99 22.46
CA ILE A 765 17.91 -35.21 23.49
C ILE A 765 17.31 -35.18 24.91
N LYS A 766 16.45 -34.21 25.23
CA LYS A 766 15.75 -34.16 26.52
C LYS A 766 14.87 -35.40 26.73
N SER A 767 14.13 -35.85 25.71
CA SER A 767 13.33 -37.09 25.78
C SER A 767 14.19 -38.35 25.92
N LEU A 768 15.39 -38.38 25.33
CA LEU A 768 16.33 -39.50 25.45
C LEU A 768 17.02 -39.51 26.82
N GLN A 769 17.32 -38.33 27.38
CA GLN A 769 17.78 -38.19 28.76
C GLN A 769 16.70 -38.63 29.76
N GLU A 770 15.45 -38.24 29.56
CA GLU A 770 14.31 -38.68 30.38
C GLU A 770 14.08 -40.19 30.27
N LYS A 771 14.09 -40.77 29.05
CA LYS A 771 14.05 -42.23 28.87
C LYS A 771 15.23 -42.92 29.55
N LEU A 772 16.43 -42.34 29.50
CA LEU A 772 17.61 -42.91 30.16
C LEU A 772 17.51 -42.84 31.70
N THR A 773 16.95 -41.78 32.28
CA THR A 773 16.72 -41.73 33.74
C THR A 773 15.58 -42.66 34.14
N VAL A 774 14.51 -42.78 33.35
CA VAL A 774 13.46 -43.79 33.56
C VAL A 774 14.05 -45.20 33.52
N GLU A 775 14.85 -45.55 32.50
CA GLU A 775 15.45 -46.90 32.40
C GLU A 775 16.55 -47.16 33.44
N THR A 776 17.22 -46.12 33.92
CA THR A 776 18.11 -46.24 35.09
C THR A 776 17.29 -46.55 36.36
N ASN A 777 16.13 -45.91 36.53
CA ASN A 777 15.25 -46.14 37.67
C ASN A 777 14.49 -47.48 37.59
N THR A 778 14.08 -47.96 36.41
CA THR A 778 13.52 -49.31 36.24
C THR A 778 14.58 -50.36 36.56
N LYS A 779 15.81 -50.20 36.06
CA LYS A 779 16.93 -51.09 36.36
C LYS A 779 17.24 -51.15 37.86
N LEU A 780 17.30 -50.00 38.54
CA LEU A 780 17.51 -49.96 40.00
C LEU A 780 16.37 -50.69 40.75
N ARG A 781 15.11 -50.42 40.39
CA ARG A 781 13.95 -51.13 40.97
C ARG A 781 13.98 -52.63 40.72
N LEU A 782 14.46 -53.08 39.56
CA LEU A 782 14.65 -54.50 39.24
C LEU A 782 15.81 -55.12 40.04
N GLU A 783 16.92 -54.41 40.24
CA GLU A 783 18.04 -54.87 41.07
C GLU A 783 17.63 -54.97 42.55
N ASP A 784 16.85 -54.01 43.06
CA ASP A 784 16.28 -54.05 44.41
C ASP A 784 15.24 -55.17 44.56
N ALA A 785 14.34 -55.34 43.58
CA ALA A 785 13.40 -56.48 43.56
C ALA A 785 14.14 -57.83 43.52
N GLN A 786 15.25 -57.93 42.79
CA GLN A 786 16.12 -59.11 42.77
C GLN A 786 16.83 -59.31 44.12
N ARG A 787 17.27 -58.25 44.80
CA ARG A 787 17.81 -58.34 46.18
C ARG A 787 16.76 -58.76 47.21
N VAL A 788 15.52 -58.29 47.08
CA VAL A 788 14.40 -58.68 47.95
C VAL A 788 14.01 -60.14 47.68
N SER A 789 13.79 -60.53 46.43
CA SER A 789 13.54 -61.92 46.04
C SER A 789 14.66 -62.87 46.50
N GLY A 790 15.92 -62.48 46.35
CA GLY A 790 17.07 -63.23 46.86
C GLY A 790 17.19 -63.25 48.41
N ARG A 791 16.53 -62.35 49.13
CA ARG A 791 16.41 -62.40 50.60
C ARG A 791 15.28 -63.32 51.02
N ASP A 792 14.15 -63.27 50.32
CA ASP A 792 12.95 -64.05 50.65
C ASP A 792 13.07 -65.52 50.20
N LEU A 793 13.86 -65.79 49.16
CA LEU A 793 14.33 -67.15 48.85
C LEU A 793 15.14 -67.72 50.02
N ARG A 794 16.13 -66.98 50.55
CA ARG A 794 16.92 -67.44 51.72
C ARG A 794 16.07 -67.61 52.99
N ARG A 795 15.03 -66.80 53.17
CA ARG A 795 14.04 -66.97 54.26
C ARG A 795 13.25 -68.26 54.08
N SER A 796 12.65 -68.49 52.92
CA SER A 796 11.89 -69.71 52.63
C SER A 796 12.76 -70.98 52.60
N GLU A 797 14.04 -70.89 52.24
CA GLU A 797 15.03 -71.97 52.41
C GLU A 797 15.29 -72.28 53.90
N ALA A 798 15.42 -71.26 54.75
CA ALA A 798 15.58 -71.43 56.20
C ALA A 798 14.30 -71.96 56.87
N GLU A 799 13.13 -71.42 56.51
CA GLU A 799 11.82 -71.90 56.97
C GLU A 799 11.59 -73.35 56.52
N LYS A 800 11.99 -73.71 55.30
CA LYS A 800 11.95 -75.11 54.82
C LYS A 800 12.86 -76.02 55.65
N ALA A 801 14.05 -75.56 56.04
CA ALA A 801 14.96 -76.31 56.90
C ALA A 801 14.42 -76.46 58.34
N GLU A 802 13.73 -75.44 58.87
CA GLU A 802 12.98 -75.57 60.12
C GLU A 802 11.80 -76.54 60.00
N VAL A 803 11.07 -76.52 58.89
CA VAL A 803 9.92 -77.41 58.66
C VAL A 803 10.38 -78.86 58.48
N SER A 804 11.50 -79.13 57.80
CA SER A 804 12.08 -80.49 57.79
C SER A 804 12.54 -80.90 59.18
N ALA A 805 13.25 -80.05 59.92
CA ALA A 805 13.67 -80.35 61.30
C ALA A 805 12.51 -80.48 62.31
N ARG A 806 11.28 -80.11 61.93
CA ARG A 806 10.02 -80.40 62.65
C ARG A 806 9.36 -81.69 62.15
N ALA A 807 9.43 -81.97 60.84
CA ALA A 807 8.97 -83.23 60.26
C ALA A 807 9.80 -84.42 60.81
N ASP A 808 11.13 -84.31 60.83
CA ASP A 808 12.04 -85.34 61.37
C ASP A 808 11.70 -85.70 62.83
N LYS A 809 11.27 -84.71 63.62
CA LYS A 809 10.81 -84.91 65.00
C LYS A 809 9.43 -85.54 65.07
N ALA A 810 8.49 -85.09 64.24
CA ALA A 810 7.16 -85.69 64.14
C ALA A 810 7.22 -87.15 63.66
N GLU A 811 8.19 -87.52 62.81
CA GLU A 811 8.44 -88.91 62.41
C GLU A 811 9.03 -89.75 63.56
N GLN A 812 9.92 -89.19 64.40
CA GLN A 812 10.39 -89.86 65.62
C GLN A 812 9.26 -90.06 66.65
N GLU A 813 8.40 -89.05 66.84
CA GLU A 813 7.19 -89.15 67.66
C GLU A 813 6.19 -90.18 67.10
N LEU A 814 6.01 -90.22 65.77
CA LEU A 814 5.18 -91.22 65.09
C LEU A 814 5.73 -92.64 65.30
N GLN A 815 7.05 -92.85 65.20
CA GLN A 815 7.69 -94.14 65.45
C GLN A 815 7.48 -94.60 66.91
N ALA A 816 7.65 -93.72 67.88
CA ALA A 816 7.35 -94.02 69.29
C ALA A 816 5.87 -94.43 69.50
N VAL A 817 4.93 -93.70 68.89
CA VAL A 817 3.49 -94.04 68.93
C VAL A 817 3.18 -95.35 68.19
N GLN A 818 3.90 -95.69 67.11
CA GLN A 818 3.77 -96.97 66.42
C GLN A 818 4.26 -98.14 67.29
N GLU A 819 5.35 -97.97 68.05
CA GLU A 819 5.77 -98.98 69.03
C GLU A 819 4.74 -99.17 70.15
N GLU A 820 4.11 -98.10 70.64
CA GLU A 820 3.02 -98.20 71.63
C GLU A 820 1.76 -98.86 71.05
N LEU A 821 1.41 -98.55 69.80
CA LEU A 821 0.33 -99.23 69.09
C LEU A 821 0.62 -100.73 68.92
N GLY A 822 1.88 -101.11 68.67
CA GLY A 822 2.34 -102.50 68.65
C GLY A 822 2.09 -103.22 69.97
N LYS A 823 2.34 -102.54 71.11
CA LYS A 823 2.09 -103.05 72.47
C LYS A 823 0.59 -103.18 72.80
N LEU A 824 -0.28 -102.39 72.18
CA LEU A 824 -1.74 -102.38 72.42
C LEU A 824 -2.55 -103.32 71.51
N ARG A 825 -2.13 -103.54 70.25
CA ARG A 825 -2.83 -104.41 69.28
C ARG A 825 -3.27 -105.80 69.78
N PRO A 826 -2.50 -106.58 70.59
CA PRO A 826 -2.97 -107.89 71.04
C PRO A 826 -4.26 -107.84 71.87
N LYS A 827 -4.46 -106.79 72.70
CA LYS A 827 -5.66 -106.66 73.56
C LYS A 827 -6.93 -106.34 72.80
N VAL A 828 -6.83 -105.72 71.61
CA VAL A 828 -8.01 -105.38 70.79
C VAL A 828 -8.62 -106.63 70.18
N LYS A 829 -7.79 -107.52 69.62
CA LYS A 829 -8.23 -108.78 68.99
C LYS A 829 -9.03 -109.68 69.96
N GLU A 830 -8.59 -109.76 71.20
CA GLU A 830 -9.24 -110.55 72.27
C GLU A 830 -10.68 -110.08 72.59
N LEU A 831 -11.00 -108.80 72.34
CA LEU A 831 -12.34 -108.23 72.51
C LEU A 831 -13.20 -108.35 71.25
N GLU A 832 -12.61 -108.25 70.07
CA GLU A 832 -13.31 -108.37 68.78
C GLU A 832 -13.95 -109.76 68.60
N GLU A 833 -13.23 -110.83 68.96
CA GLU A 833 -13.72 -112.21 68.86
C GLU A 833 -14.99 -112.47 69.70
N GLN A 834 -15.15 -111.77 70.82
CA GLN A 834 -16.32 -111.91 71.71
C GLN A 834 -17.55 -111.23 71.10
N MET A 835 -17.39 -110.03 70.53
CA MET A 835 -18.48 -109.27 69.91
C MET A 835 -19.03 -109.95 68.65
N HIS A 836 -18.16 -110.68 67.93
CA HIS A 836 -18.55 -111.42 66.72
C HIS A 836 -19.37 -112.70 66.97
N ARG A 837 -19.43 -113.24 68.19
CA ARG A 837 -20.34 -114.36 68.51
C ARG A 837 -21.78 -113.85 68.68
N LEU A 838 -22.00 -112.93 69.61
CA LEU A 838 -23.32 -112.43 69.99
C LEU A 838 -24.11 -111.76 68.85
N LYS A 839 -23.44 -111.19 67.84
CA LYS A 839 -24.14 -110.59 66.67
C LYS A 839 -24.82 -111.62 65.76
N ARG A 840 -24.29 -112.84 65.64
CA ARG A 840 -24.79 -113.84 64.67
C ARG A 840 -26.12 -114.47 65.07
N GLU A 841 -26.39 -114.56 66.37
CA GLU A 841 -27.61 -115.15 66.92
C GLU A 841 -28.82 -114.19 66.82
N LYS A 842 -28.58 -112.88 66.71
CA LYS A 842 -29.65 -111.86 66.69
C LYS A 842 -30.31 -111.67 65.33
N THR A 843 -29.56 -111.75 64.22
CA THR A 843 -30.09 -111.41 62.88
C THR A 843 -31.01 -112.49 62.32
N ALA A 844 -30.64 -113.76 62.51
CA ALA A 844 -31.33 -114.91 61.91
C ALA A 844 -32.82 -115.04 62.29
N ALA A 845 -33.26 -114.47 63.41
CA ALA A 845 -34.63 -114.61 63.90
C ALA A 845 -35.61 -113.51 63.44
N GLN A 846 -35.12 -112.37 62.93
CA GLN A 846 -35.97 -111.21 62.59
C GLN A 846 -36.34 -111.17 61.10
N GLU A 847 -35.41 -111.55 60.23
CA GLU A 847 -35.49 -111.31 58.79
C GLU A 847 -36.57 -112.16 58.07
N GLU A 848 -36.97 -113.30 58.63
CA GLU A 848 -37.89 -114.24 57.99
C GLU A 848 -39.39 -113.88 58.12
N VAL A 849 -39.75 -113.06 59.11
CA VAL A 849 -41.15 -112.69 59.41
C VAL A 849 -41.59 -111.45 58.65
N ASP A 850 -40.81 -110.37 58.69
CA ASP A 850 -41.22 -109.06 58.17
C ASP A 850 -41.29 -109.01 56.62
N PHE A 851 -40.47 -109.82 55.93
CA PHE A 851 -40.30 -109.80 54.48
C PHE A 851 -41.57 -110.13 53.68
N LYS A 852 -42.41 -111.06 54.16
CA LYS A 852 -43.54 -111.61 53.37
C LYS A 852 -44.79 -110.75 53.41
N THR A 853 -44.98 -109.92 54.44
CA THR A 853 -46.22 -109.17 54.65
C THR A 853 -46.21 -107.79 53.97
N GLN A 854 -45.04 -107.14 53.88
CA GLN A 854 -44.94 -105.75 53.40
C GLN A 854 -45.01 -105.60 51.86
N GLN A 855 -44.72 -106.66 51.10
CA GLN A 855 -44.61 -106.56 49.63
C GLN A 855 -45.95 -106.32 48.92
N TYR A 856 -47.03 -106.95 49.38
CA TYR A 856 -48.32 -106.91 48.67
C TYR A 856 -49.12 -105.62 48.85
N SER A 857 -49.10 -105.02 50.05
CA SER A 857 -49.86 -103.79 50.33
C SER A 857 -49.21 -102.55 49.70
N ASN A 858 -47.88 -102.46 49.72
CA ASN A 858 -47.12 -101.31 49.26
C ASN A 858 -47.28 -101.07 47.74
N ALA A 859 -47.21 -102.14 46.95
CA ALA A 859 -47.30 -102.08 45.49
C ALA A 859 -48.65 -101.51 44.99
N GLN A 860 -49.75 -101.77 45.68
CA GLN A 860 -51.09 -101.35 45.24
C GLN A 860 -51.38 -99.88 45.55
N GLY A 861 -50.94 -99.36 46.70
CA GLY A 861 -51.12 -97.95 47.07
C GLY A 861 -50.32 -96.99 46.19
N LEU A 862 -49.06 -97.34 45.91
CA LEU A 862 -48.15 -96.54 45.07
C LEU A 862 -48.73 -96.26 43.67
N LEU A 863 -49.36 -97.27 43.06
CA LEU A 863 -49.95 -97.16 41.73
C LEU A 863 -51.17 -96.20 41.65
N SER A 864 -51.84 -95.89 42.77
CA SER A 864 -52.88 -94.86 42.76
C SER A 864 -52.25 -93.47 42.81
N SER A 865 -51.38 -93.23 43.81
CA SER A 865 -50.74 -91.93 44.03
C SER A 865 -49.99 -91.40 42.80
N MET A 866 -49.28 -92.29 42.08
CA MET A 866 -48.55 -91.93 40.85
C MET A 866 -49.47 -91.44 39.72
N ARG A 867 -50.76 -91.84 39.68
CA ARG A 867 -51.72 -91.35 38.68
C ARG A 867 -52.22 -89.96 39.00
N ASP A 868 -52.57 -89.72 40.26
CA ASP A 868 -53.07 -88.43 40.73
C ASP A 868 -51.96 -87.36 40.61
N GLN A 869 -50.72 -87.71 40.97
CA GLN A 869 -49.53 -86.90 40.71
C GLN A 869 -49.33 -86.58 39.21
N THR A 870 -49.56 -87.56 38.32
CA THR A 870 -49.45 -87.33 36.87
C THR A 870 -50.52 -86.34 36.37
N ALA A 871 -51.73 -86.39 36.92
CA ALA A 871 -52.79 -85.44 36.60
C ALA A 871 -52.47 -84.02 37.12
N GLU A 872 -52.00 -83.90 38.37
CA GLU A 872 -51.61 -82.62 38.97
C GLU A 872 -50.45 -81.96 38.21
N MET A 873 -49.36 -82.70 37.95
CA MET A 873 -48.25 -82.24 37.12
C MET A 873 -48.71 -81.80 35.72
N SER A 874 -49.74 -82.44 35.15
CA SER A 874 -50.29 -82.06 33.84
C SER A 874 -51.14 -80.78 33.88
N VAL A 875 -51.64 -80.37 35.04
CA VAL A 875 -52.29 -79.07 35.25
C VAL A 875 -51.23 -78.00 35.50
N GLN A 876 -50.27 -78.25 36.39
CA GLN A 876 -49.15 -77.35 36.68
C GLN A 876 -48.37 -76.99 35.40
N LEU A 877 -48.11 -77.97 34.51
CA LEU A 877 -47.45 -77.73 33.21
C LEU A 877 -48.28 -76.87 32.24
N LYS A 878 -49.62 -76.89 32.33
CA LYS A 878 -50.48 -76.01 31.51
C LYS A 878 -50.52 -74.60 32.09
N GLU A 879 -50.57 -74.48 33.41
CA GLU A 879 -50.55 -73.19 34.09
C GLU A 879 -49.20 -72.48 33.85
N SER A 880 -48.07 -73.17 34.05
CA SER A 880 -46.74 -72.61 33.76
C SER A 880 -46.57 -72.23 32.28
N LYS A 881 -47.22 -72.95 31.36
CA LYS A 881 -47.23 -72.59 29.93
C LYS A 881 -48.07 -71.34 29.66
N SER A 882 -49.24 -71.21 30.28
CA SER A 882 -50.07 -70.00 30.17
C SER A 882 -49.38 -68.78 30.80
N GLN A 883 -48.65 -68.96 31.90
CA GLN A 883 -47.85 -67.91 32.54
C GLN A 883 -46.67 -67.49 31.63
N ALA A 884 -46.01 -68.45 30.97
CA ALA A 884 -44.99 -68.15 29.97
C ALA A 884 -45.56 -67.37 28.77
N GLU A 885 -46.73 -67.76 28.26
CA GLU A 885 -47.41 -67.07 27.15
C GLU A 885 -47.79 -65.61 27.53
N SER A 886 -48.30 -65.35 28.73
CA SER A 886 -48.55 -63.96 29.18
C SER A 886 -47.26 -63.15 29.35
N LEU A 887 -46.15 -63.77 29.80
CA LEU A 887 -44.85 -63.10 29.90
C LEU A 887 -44.24 -62.84 28.51
N GLU A 888 -44.48 -63.68 27.52
CA GLU A 888 -44.11 -63.44 26.12
C GLU A 888 -44.90 -62.26 25.52
N GLU A 889 -46.19 -62.13 25.83
CA GLU A 889 -47.01 -60.97 25.43
C GLU A 889 -46.55 -59.67 26.10
N GLU A 890 -46.29 -59.67 27.41
CA GLU A 890 -45.71 -58.51 28.13
C GLU A 890 -44.34 -58.12 27.56
N LEU A 891 -43.46 -59.09 27.28
CA LEU A 891 -42.17 -58.85 26.66
C LEU A 891 -42.30 -58.28 25.24
N ALA A 892 -43.32 -58.68 24.47
CA ALA A 892 -43.60 -58.15 23.15
C ALA A 892 -44.08 -56.69 23.21
N GLU A 893 -44.94 -56.32 24.18
CA GLU A 893 -45.34 -54.93 24.40
C GLU A 893 -44.15 -54.07 24.89
N VAL A 894 -43.35 -54.55 25.83
CA VAL A 894 -42.14 -53.84 26.28
C VAL A 894 -41.17 -53.60 25.11
N GLN A 895 -41.01 -54.59 24.21
CA GLN A 895 -40.24 -54.42 22.97
C GLN A 895 -40.86 -53.38 22.02
N ARG A 896 -42.18 -53.37 21.84
CA ARG A 896 -42.91 -52.37 21.03
C ARG A 896 -42.66 -50.95 21.56
N LEU A 897 -42.88 -50.74 22.86
CA LEU A 897 -42.67 -49.47 23.55
C LEU A 897 -41.20 -49.02 23.50
N LEU A 898 -40.24 -49.95 23.62
CA LEU A 898 -38.82 -49.66 23.47
C LEU A 898 -38.46 -49.23 22.03
N GLN A 899 -39.05 -49.84 21.01
CA GLN A 899 -38.86 -49.42 19.63
C GLN A 899 -39.47 -48.03 19.37
N GLU A 900 -40.65 -47.73 19.91
CA GLU A 900 -41.29 -46.42 19.81
C GLU A 900 -40.44 -45.35 20.50
N ARG A 901 -40.00 -45.56 21.74
CA ARG A 901 -39.05 -44.68 22.44
C ARG A 901 -37.69 -44.54 21.73
N THR A 902 -37.28 -45.55 20.96
CA THR A 902 -36.07 -45.45 20.12
C THR A 902 -36.31 -44.54 18.93
N ARG A 903 -37.44 -44.69 18.21
CA ARG A 903 -37.84 -43.84 17.08
C ARG A 903 -38.04 -42.38 17.52
N GLU A 904 -38.73 -42.14 18.64
CA GLU A 904 -38.83 -40.81 19.28
C GLU A 904 -37.46 -40.25 19.67
N GLY A 905 -36.57 -41.10 20.18
CA GLY A 905 -35.18 -40.74 20.46
C GLY A 905 -34.41 -40.32 19.20
N GLU A 906 -34.72 -40.89 18.05
CA GLU A 906 -34.11 -40.57 16.75
C GLU A 906 -34.68 -39.30 16.13
N THR A 907 -36.00 -39.07 16.20
CA THR A 907 -36.61 -37.81 15.75
C THR A 907 -36.16 -36.64 16.62
N MET A 908 -36.08 -36.80 17.94
CA MET A 908 -35.46 -35.80 18.84
C MET A 908 -34.00 -35.52 18.46
N ARG A 909 -33.17 -36.55 18.21
CA ARG A 909 -31.76 -36.36 17.80
C ARG A 909 -31.66 -35.63 16.47
N ARG A 910 -32.55 -35.90 15.52
CA ARG A 910 -32.61 -35.19 14.24
C ARG A 910 -32.99 -33.72 14.42
N LEU A 911 -34.06 -33.44 15.17
CA LEU A 911 -34.53 -32.08 15.40
C LEU A 911 -33.50 -31.22 16.15
N LEU A 912 -32.74 -31.80 17.08
CA LEU A 912 -31.60 -31.12 17.70
C LEU A 912 -30.51 -30.82 16.67
N ALA A 913 -30.07 -31.80 15.88
CA ALA A 913 -29.08 -31.59 14.82
C ALA A 913 -29.53 -30.54 13.77
N ASP A 914 -30.81 -30.54 13.39
CA ASP A 914 -31.40 -29.53 12.48
C ASP A 914 -31.40 -28.12 13.11
N VAL A 915 -31.48 -28.00 14.43
CA VAL A 915 -31.41 -26.72 15.17
C VAL A 915 -29.96 -26.27 15.36
N ASP A 916 -29.07 -27.19 15.72
CA ASP A 916 -27.63 -26.95 15.86
C ASP A 916 -27.04 -26.52 14.51
N GLU A 917 -27.40 -27.19 13.40
CA GLU A 917 -26.94 -26.79 12.06
C GLU A 917 -27.45 -25.38 11.69
N ARG A 918 -28.69 -25.01 12.06
CA ARG A 918 -29.21 -23.64 11.85
C ARG A 918 -28.50 -22.62 12.72
N ALA A 919 -28.13 -22.97 13.94
CA ALA A 919 -27.33 -22.12 14.82
C ALA A 919 -25.93 -21.91 14.25
N ASP A 920 -25.23 -22.98 13.85
CA ASP A 920 -23.93 -22.92 13.20
C ASP A 920 -23.97 -22.19 11.84
N ASN A 921 -25.02 -22.38 11.05
CA ASN A 921 -25.25 -21.63 9.81
C ASN A 921 -25.36 -20.13 10.12
N LYS A 922 -26.15 -19.75 11.14
CA LYS A 922 -26.26 -18.34 11.59
C LYS A 922 -24.94 -17.80 12.17
N VAL A 923 -24.18 -18.60 12.91
CA VAL A 923 -22.86 -18.21 13.44
C VAL A 923 -21.85 -18.01 12.30
N ARG A 924 -21.84 -18.88 11.29
CA ARG A 924 -20.99 -18.75 10.10
C ARG A 924 -21.39 -17.53 9.26
N ASP A 925 -22.68 -17.30 9.02
CA ASP A 925 -23.20 -16.07 8.41
C ASP A 925 -22.74 -14.79 9.14
N MET A 926 -22.81 -14.79 10.47
CA MET A 926 -22.40 -13.64 11.29
C MET A 926 -20.88 -13.45 11.30
N ARG A 927 -20.09 -14.54 11.27
CA ARG A 927 -18.63 -14.47 11.07
C ARG A 927 -18.27 -13.90 9.71
N VAL A 928 -18.86 -14.40 8.62
CA VAL A 928 -18.62 -13.87 7.26
C VAL A 928 -19.01 -12.40 7.14
N ARG A 929 -20.11 -11.96 7.78
CA ARG A 929 -20.48 -10.52 7.84
C ARG A 929 -19.48 -9.70 8.66
N MET A 930 -18.96 -10.24 9.76
CA MET A 930 -17.94 -9.57 10.58
C MET A 930 -16.59 -9.50 9.86
N GLU A 931 -16.18 -10.57 9.20
CA GLU A 931 -14.97 -10.67 8.37
C GLU A 931 -15.05 -9.66 7.21
N ALA A 932 -16.16 -9.60 6.48
CA ALA A 932 -16.37 -8.60 5.42
C ALA A 932 -16.38 -7.15 5.95
N ALA A 933 -16.92 -6.91 7.15
CA ALA A 933 -16.88 -5.59 7.79
C ALA A 933 -15.47 -5.21 8.27
N VAL A 934 -14.66 -6.18 8.70
CA VAL A 934 -13.24 -6.00 9.02
C VAL A 934 -12.42 -5.75 7.75
N GLU A 935 -12.63 -6.50 6.67
CA GLU A 935 -11.99 -6.21 5.38
C GLU A 935 -12.28 -4.80 4.88
N GLU A 936 -13.53 -4.34 4.98
CA GLU A 936 -13.91 -3.00 4.53
C GLU A 936 -13.34 -1.90 5.44
N ARG A 937 -13.29 -2.13 6.76
CA ARG A 937 -12.54 -1.27 7.70
C ARG A 937 -11.08 -1.21 7.29
N ASP A 938 -10.43 -2.35 7.03
CA ASP A 938 -9.00 -2.42 6.74
C ASP A 938 -8.66 -1.73 5.40
N ARG A 939 -9.54 -1.84 4.39
CA ARG A 939 -9.45 -1.03 3.15
C ARG A 939 -9.52 0.46 3.45
N ILE A 940 -10.49 0.90 4.27
CA ILE A 940 -10.65 2.31 4.65
C ILE A 940 -9.45 2.80 5.49
N GLU A 941 -8.89 1.94 6.36
CA GLU A 941 -7.69 2.24 7.13
C GLU A 941 -6.48 2.40 6.20
N ASP A 942 -6.25 1.52 5.22
CA ASP A 942 -5.17 1.64 4.23
C ASP A 942 -5.36 2.86 3.29
N GLU A 943 -6.58 3.14 2.85
CA GLU A 943 -6.88 4.37 2.08
C GLU A 943 -6.63 5.62 2.92
N SER A 944 -7.06 5.65 4.18
CA SER A 944 -6.80 6.76 5.10
C SER A 944 -5.31 6.92 5.39
N ALA A 945 -4.56 5.82 5.56
CA ALA A 945 -3.13 5.82 5.83
C ALA A 945 -2.32 6.25 4.61
N THR A 946 -2.74 5.86 3.40
CA THR A 946 -2.09 6.33 2.16
C THR A 946 -2.43 7.79 1.85
N LEU A 947 -3.67 8.24 2.12
CA LEU A 947 -4.04 9.66 2.05
C LEU A 947 -3.28 10.49 3.09
N ALA A 948 -3.16 10.02 4.33
CA ALA A 948 -2.36 10.66 5.38
C ALA A 948 -0.89 10.77 4.96
N ARG A 949 -0.27 9.69 4.47
CA ARG A 949 1.11 9.69 3.95
C ARG A 949 1.30 10.65 2.76
N ARG A 950 0.29 10.80 1.88
CA ARG A 950 0.30 11.82 0.81
C ARG A 950 0.26 13.23 1.41
N LYS A 951 -0.66 13.49 2.35
CA LYS A 951 -0.77 14.80 3.02
C LYS A 951 0.46 15.16 3.84
N THR A 952 1.11 14.21 4.52
CA THR A 952 2.40 14.44 5.19
C THR A 952 3.42 14.97 4.20
N ARG A 953 3.63 14.27 3.07
CA ARG A 953 4.56 14.68 1.99
C ARG A 953 4.19 16.04 1.40
N GLU A 954 2.92 16.29 1.11
CA GLU A 954 2.47 17.61 0.66
C GLU A 954 2.80 18.72 1.68
N THR A 955 2.63 18.48 2.99
CA THR A 955 3.06 19.46 4.00
C THR A 955 4.57 19.57 4.16
N GLU A 956 5.34 18.52 3.86
CA GLU A 956 6.81 18.53 3.88
C GLU A 956 7.36 19.32 2.69
N ASP A 957 6.81 19.10 1.48
CA ASP A 957 7.09 19.90 0.29
C ASP A 957 6.74 21.38 0.49
N LEU A 958 5.59 21.67 1.11
CA LEU A 958 5.19 23.04 1.46
C LEU A 958 6.09 23.66 2.54
N LYS A 959 6.49 22.91 3.57
CA LYS A 959 7.46 23.36 4.59
C LYS A 959 8.84 23.60 3.99
N GLN A 960 9.27 22.79 3.02
CA GLN A 960 10.55 22.96 2.34
C GLN A 960 10.51 24.20 1.45
N LYS A 961 9.48 24.36 0.60
CA LYS A 961 9.26 25.59 -0.19
C LYS A 961 9.19 26.84 0.69
N LEU A 962 8.52 26.76 1.85
CA LEU A 962 8.47 27.87 2.80
C LEU A 962 9.85 28.20 3.39
N LYS A 963 10.67 27.19 3.73
CA LYS A 963 12.08 27.39 4.16
C LYS A 963 12.96 27.95 3.05
N ASP A 964 12.72 27.58 1.79
CA ASP A 964 13.48 28.09 0.65
C ASP A 964 13.10 29.54 0.32
N LEU A 965 11.80 29.87 0.35
CA LEU A 965 11.32 31.25 0.29
C LEU A 965 11.81 32.08 1.50
N GLU A 966 11.89 31.51 2.71
CA GLU A 966 12.51 32.18 3.85
C GLU A 966 14.00 32.46 3.64
N ARG A 967 14.73 31.59 2.93
CA ARG A 967 16.15 31.82 2.58
C ARG A 967 16.27 32.92 1.54
N GLU A 968 15.44 32.89 0.50
CA GLU A 968 15.38 33.89 -0.56
C GLU A 968 14.98 35.28 -0.01
N VAL A 969 13.99 35.33 0.89
CA VAL A 969 13.66 36.58 1.61
C VAL A 969 14.84 37.05 2.46
N LYS A 970 15.58 36.16 3.14
CA LYS A 970 16.76 36.54 3.93
C LYS A 970 17.90 37.08 3.04
N THR A 971 18.19 36.46 1.89
CA THR A 971 19.19 36.98 0.94
C THR A 971 18.76 38.32 0.35
N LEU A 972 17.50 38.45 -0.10
CA LEU A 972 16.96 39.71 -0.61
C LEU A 972 16.93 40.82 0.46
N THR A 973 16.67 40.51 1.74
CA THR A 973 16.79 41.50 2.81
C THR A 973 18.24 41.94 3.03
N HIS A 974 19.20 41.02 2.94
CA HIS A 974 20.62 41.32 3.07
C HIS A 974 21.12 42.17 1.89
N GLU A 975 20.74 41.82 0.66
CA GLU A 975 21.03 42.61 -0.54
C GLU A 975 20.42 44.02 -0.43
N ARG A 976 19.19 44.16 0.08
CA ARG A 976 18.58 45.47 0.37
C ARG A 976 19.34 46.23 1.45
N ASP A 977 19.76 45.58 2.54
CA ASP A 977 20.59 46.22 3.58
C ASP A 977 21.96 46.66 3.02
N GLU A 978 22.60 45.89 2.15
CA GLU A 978 23.85 46.28 1.48
C GLU A 978 23.64 47.44 0.51
N LEU A 979 22.57 47.40 -0.30
CA LEU A 979 22.23 48.48 -1.24
C LEU A 979 21.90 49.78 -0.49
N GLU A 980 21.19 49.69 0.63
CA GLU A 980 20.89 50.83 1.51
C GLU A 980 22.15 51.36 2.21
N GLN A 981 23.11 50.50 2.56
CA GLN A 981 24.44 50.92 3.03
C GLN A 981 25.22 51.65 1.93
N ARG A 982 25.30 51.08 0.72
CA ARG A 982 25.93 51.72 -0.45
C ARG A 982 25.26 53.06 -0.79
N GLU A 983 23.95 53.15 -0.69
CA GLU A 983 23.20 54.41 -0.90
C GLU A 983 23.53 55.46 0.19
N LYS A 984 23.69 55.04 1.46
CA LYS A 984 24.15 55.91 2.55
C LYS A 984 25.60 56.36 2.36
N GLU A 985 26.48 55.50 1.83
CA GLU A 985 27.86 55.85 1.48
C GLU A 985 27.90 56.83 0.30
N TRP A 986 27.13 56.59 -0.77
CA TRP A 986 27.00 57.52 -1.89
C TRP A 986 26.39 58.87 -1.48
N ARG A 987 25.43 58.88 -0.56
CA ARG A 987 24.86 60.09 0.02
C ARG A 987 25.90 60.87 0.82
N LYS A 988 26.60 60.22 1.76
CA LYS A 988 27.73 60.84 2.50
C LYS A 988 28.80 61.37 1.55
N ARG A 989 29.12 60.63 0.49
CA ARG A 989 30.14 61.05 -0.48
C ARG A 989 29.69 62.21 -1.36
N ARG A 990 28.38 62.39 -1.55
CA ARG A 990 27.79 63.61 -2.13
C ARG A 990 27.88 64.77 -1.13
N GLU A 991 27.46 64.57 0.11
CA GLU A 991 27.56 65.58 1.18
C GLU A 991 29.02 66.03 1.42
N GLU A 992 29.99 65.11 1.36
CA GLU A 992 31.43 65.39 1.37
C GLU A 992 31.84 66.30 0.22
N LEU A 993 31.47 65.96 -1.02
CA LEU A 993 31.79 66.74 -2.23
C LEU A 993 31.09 68.10 -2.25
N GLU A 994 29.82 68.17 -1.86
CA GLU A 994 29.02 69.39 -1.72
C GLU A 994 29.66 70.33 -0.69
N SER A 995 30.15 69.78 0.44
CA SER A 995 30.91 70.56 1.42
C SER A 995 32.29 71.01 0.92
N VAL A 996 32.86 70.37 -0.12
CA VAL A 996 34.12 70.80 -0.76
C VAL A 996 33.84 71.86 -1.82
N GLU A 997 32.72 71.74 -2.55
CA GLU A 997 32.23 72.74 -3.49
C GLU A 997 31.84 74.04 -2.77
N GLU A 998 31.11 73.98 -1.65
CA GLU A 998 30.81 75.13 -0.78
C GLU A 998 32.09 75.83 -0.28
N LYS A 999 33.10 75.06 0.15
CA LYS A 999 34.41 75.63 0.56
C LYS A 999 35.15 76.26 -0.61
N ALA A 1000 35.14 75.63 -1.78
CA ALA A 1000 35.79 76.16 -2.98
C ALA A 1000 35.08 77.42 -3.52
N GLU A 1001 33.76 77.52 -3.37
CA GLU A 1001 33.00 78.73 -3.68
C GLU A 1001 33.28 79.85 -2.66
N ALA A 1002 33.32 79.54 -1.37
CA ALA A 1002 33.72 80.48 -0.33
C ALA A 1002 35.16 81.00 -0.53
N GLU A 1003 36.13 80.12 -0.80
CA GLU A 1003 37.50 80.49 -1.17
C GLU A 1003 37.53 81.32 -2.46
N ALA A 1004 36.69 81.02 -3.46
CA ALA A 1004 36.58 81.81 -4.67
C ALA A 1004 35.98 83.21 -4.43
N ASP A 1005 35.04 83.37 -3.49
CA ASP A 1005 34.49 84.66 -3.08
C ASP A 1005 35.44 85.47 -2.17
N GLU A 1006 36.24 84.81 -1.32
CA GLU A 1006 37.38 85.44 -0.64
C GLU A 1006 38.44 85.91 -1.67
N LEU A 1007 38.71 85.14 -2.72
CA LEU A 1007 39.59 85.56 -3.81
C LEU A 1007 38.99 86.68 -4.68
N ARG A 1008 37.66 86.69 -4.92
CA ARG A 1008 36.97 87.79 -5.62
C ARG A 1008 36.97 89.08 -4.79
N THR A 1009 36.78 88.99 -3.46
CA THR A 1009 36.77 90.15 -2.56
C THR A 1009 38.17 90.68 -2.27
N THR A 1010 39.18 89.82 -2.09
CA THR A 1010 40.58 90.29 -2.03
C THR A 1010 41.02 90.88 -3.37
N ALA A 1011 40.60 90.33 -4.53
CA ALA A 1011 40.85 90.95 -5.83
C ALA A 1011 40.14 92.32 -6.01
N SER A 1012 38.94 92.53 -5.47
CA SER A 1012 38.26 93.83 -5.52
C SER A 1012 38.86 94.86 -4.55
N GLN A 1013 39.33 94.41 -3.37
CA GLN A 1013 40.14 95.21 -2.45
C GLN A 1013 41.48 95.62 -3.09
N LEU A 1014 42.18 94.69 -3.77
CA LEU A 1014 43.41 95.00 -4.49
C LEU A 1014 43.20 95.97 -5.66
N ARG A 1015 42.08 95.84 -6.41
CA ARG A 1015 41.72 96.82 -7.46
C ARG A 1015 41.44 98.20 -6.88
N THR A 1016 40.62 98.31 -5.83
CA THR A 1016 40.31 99.61 -5.21
C THR A 1016 41.52 100.23 -4.50
N ALA A 1017 42.43 99.43 -3.94
CA ALA A 1017 43.72 99.89 -3.44
C ALA A 1017 44.65 100.35 -4.58
N LEU A 1018 44.66 99.65 -5.72
CA LEU A 1018 45.39 100.08 -6.92
C LEU A 1018 44.85 101.41 -7.44
N ASP A 1019 43.54 101.54 -7.64
CA ASP A 1019 42.88 102.79 -8.06
C ASP A 1019 43.19 103.96 -7.12
N ALA A 1020 43.17 103.71 -5.80
CA ALA A 1020 43.54 104.70 -4.79
C ALA A 1020 45.02 105.08 -4.88
N SER A 1021 45.93 104.11 -5.11
CA SER A 1021 47.36 104.36 -5.29
C SER A 1021 47.65 105.11 -6.59
N GLU A 1022 46.99 104.79 -7.71
CA GLU A 1022 47.11 105.54 -8.96
C GLU A 1022 46.58 106.97 -8.80
N LYS A 1023 45.47 107.15 -8.07
CA LYS A 1023 44.95 108.48 -7.75
C LYS A 1023 45.95 109.26 -6.90
N GLN A 1024 46.56 108.64 -5.89
CA GLN A 1024 47.61 109.25 -5.09
C GLN A 1024 48.84 109.63 -5.95
N VAL A 1025 49.25 108.77 -6.90
CA VAL A 1025 50.31 109.10 -7.87
C VAL A 1025 49.90 110.30 -8.72
N ARG A 1026 48.70 110.31 -9.31
CA ARG A 1026 48.18 111.43 -10.11
C ARG A 1026 48.09 112.73 -9.31
N ASP A 1027 47.72 112.68 -8.03
CA ASP A 1027 47.64 113.86 -7.16
C ASP A 1027 49.04 114.32 -6.70
N VAL A 1028 50.00 113.42 -6.46
CA VAL A 1028 51.42 113.75 -6.26
C VAL A 1028 52.05 114.31 -7.54
N GLU A 1029 51.65 113.85 -8.72
CA GLU A 1029 52.08 114.40 -10.00
C GLU A 1029 51.53 115.81 -10.22
N LYS A 1030 50.27 116.09 -9.86
CA LYS A 1030 49.73 117.46 -9.82
C LYS A 1030 50.52 118.33 -8.83
N GLN A 1031 50.77 117.87 -7.61
CA GLN A 1031 51.59 118.59 -6.64
C GLN A 1031 53.02 118.84 -7.16
N ARG A 1032 53.63 117.88 -7.86
CA ARG A 1032 54.94 118.01 -8.48
C ARG A 1032 54.93 118.93 -9.70
N ALA A 1033 53.82 119.00 -10.45
CA ALA A 1033 53.61 119.97 -11.51
C ALA A 1033 53.43 121.38 -10.94
N GLU A 1034 52.70 121.53 -9.83
CA GLU A 1034 52.51 122.80 -9.12
C GLU A 1034 53.81 123.27 -8.45
N LEU A 1035 54.58 122.38 -7.84
CA LEU A 1035 55.92 122.70 -7.33
C LEU A 1035 56.89 123.07 -8.45
N ARG A 1036 56.80 122.45 -9.64
CA ARG A 1036 57.52 122.92 -10.84
C ARG A 1036 57.02 124.30 -11.26
N ARG A 1037 55.71 124.57 -11.28
CA ARG A 1037 55.11 125.87 -11.63
C ARG A 1037 55.59 126.98 -10.68
N MET A 1038 55.61 126.71 -9.38
CA MET A 1038 56.12 127.59 -8.34
C MET A 1038 57.65 127.76 -8.40
N LEU A 1039 58.39 126.73 -8.81
CA LEU A 1039 59.84 126.81 -9.04
C LEU A 1039 60.16 127.57 -10.33
N GLU A 1040 59.34 127.47 -11.37
CA GLU A 1040 59.48 128.27 -12.60
C GLU A 1040 59.04 129.72 -12.37
N GLU A 1041 58.02 129.98 -11.54
CA GLU A 1041 57.72 131.31 -11.02
C GLU A 1041 58.88 131.88 -10.22
N SER A 1042 59.47 131.11 -9.29
CA SER A 1042 60.60 131.59 -8.49
C SER A 1042 61.83 131.81 -9.38
N ARG A 1043 62.09 130.96 -10.37
CA ARG A 1043 63.09 131.21 -11.42
C ARG A 1043 62.79 132.45 -12.25
N GLN A 1044 61.54 132.73 -12.63
CA GLN A 1044 61.19 133.96 -13.34
C GLN A 1044 61.38 135.20 -12.46
N ARG A 1045 61.11 135.10 -11.16
CA ARG A 1045 61.42 136.15 -10.18
C ARG A 1045 62.93 136.32 -10.01
N TYR A 1046 63.69 135.23 -9.92
CA TYR A 1046 65.16 135.22 -9.90
C TYR A 1046 65.77 135.66 -11.23
N GLU A 1047 65.12 135.47 -12.38
CA GLU A 1047 65.58 135.97 -13.68
C GLU A 1047 65.30 137.46 -13.84
N LYS A 1048 64.17 137.96 -13.31
CA LYS A 1048 63.93 139.41 -13.19
C LYS A 1048 64.99 140.02 -12.29
N LEU A 1049 65.10 139.54 -11.05
CA LEU A 1049 66.18 139.93 -10.12
C LEU A 1049 67.58 139.73 -10.69
N SER A 1050 67.84 138.74 -11.56
CA SER A 1050 69.15 138.53 -12.19
C SER A 1050 69.36 139.42 -13.42
N LYS A 1051 68.31 139.88 -14.11
CA LYS A 1051 68.38 140.91 -15.14
C LYS A 1051 68.58 142.28 -14.51
N ASP A 1052 67.90 142.56 -13.41
CA ASP A 1052 68.08 143.75 -12.57
C ASP A 1052 69.49 143.77 -11.94
N LEU A 1053 69.92 142.63 -11.36
CA LEU A 1053 71.28 142.45 -10.84
C LEU A 1053 72.31 142.55 -11.97
N LYS A 1054 72.09 141.99 -13.17
CA LYS A 1054 73.01 142.16 -14.31
C LYS A 1054 73.08 143.60 -14.80
N ALA A 1055 71.97 144.34 -14.79
CA ALA A 1055 71.97 145.77 -15.08
C ALA A 1055 72.72 146.60 -14.01
N ALA A 1056 72.79 146.10 -12.77
CA ALA A 1056 73.69 146.64 -11.74
C ALA A 1056 75.14 146.11 -11.85
N GLN A 1057 75.34 144.88 -12.31
CA GLN A 1057 76.62 144.17 -12.35
C GLN A 1057 77.44 144.47 -13.62
N THR A 1058 76.86 145.13 -14.64
CA THR A 1058 77.63 145.92 -15.61
C THR A 1058 78.44 147.06 -14.99
N LYS A 1059 78.30 147.34 -13.68
CA LYS A 1059 79.16 148.26 -12.92
C LYS A 1059 80.13 147.60 -11.93
N LEU A 1060 80.16 146.26 -11.74
CA LEU A 1060 81.13 145.63 -10.83
C LEU A 1060 81.49 144.18 -11.20
N VAL A 1061 82.77 143.82 -11.12
CA VAL A 1061 83.39 142.73 -11.89
C VAL A 1061 84.06 141.64 -11.01
N ALA A 1062 84.00 140.39 -11.49
CA ALA A 1062 84.85 139.21 -11.19
C ALA A 1062 84.58 138.28 -9.96
N SER A 1063 85.15 137.06 -10.08
CA SER A 1063 85.11 135.85 -9.22
C SER A 1063 83.75 135.07 -9.18
N SER A 1064 83.61 133.73 -9.28
CA SER A 1064 84.46 132.50 -9.11
C SER A 1064 84.28 131.82 -7.72
N SER A 1065 84.14 130.48 -7.52
CA SER A 1065 83.93 129.30 -8.40
C SER A 1065 83.36 128.07 -7.61
N ARG A 1066 83.05 126.95 -8.30
CA ARG A 1066 82.38 125.69 -7.83
C ARG A 1066 83.17 124.79 -6.82
N SER A 1067 82.45 123.97 -6.02
CA SER A 1067 82.70 122.50 -5.77
C SER A 1067 81.71 121.88 -4.74
N SER A 1068 81.76 120.57 -4.38
CA SER A 1068 81.21 119.38 -5.08
C SER A 1068 81.21 118.09 -4.20
N PHE A 1069 80.20 117.18 -4.31
CA PHE A 1069 80.10 115.82 -3.68
C PHE A 1069 80.12 115.77 -2.11
N ASP A 1070 79.82 114.73 -1.30
CA ASP A 1070 79.41 113.28 -1.37
C ASP A 1070 78.81 112.88 0.04
N SER A 1071 78.25 111.71 0.45
CA SER A 1071 77.47 110.58 -0.15
C SER A 1071 77.04 109.53 0.93
N VAL A 1072 76.16 108.55 0.59
CA VAL A 1072 75.85 107.21 1.22
C VAL A 1072 75.70 107.02 2.76
N ARG A 1073 74.62 106.33 3.20
CA ARG A 1073 74.67 105.14 4.11
C ARG A 1073 73.37 104.30 4.12
N SER A 1074 73.49 102.99 4.42
CA SER A 1074 72.42 102.02 4.75
C SER A 1074 72.78 101.29 6.08
N GLY A 1075 71.79 100.73 6.79
CA GLY A 1075 72.03 99.85 7.96
C GLY A 1075 70.80 99.51 8.82
N SER A 1076 70.66 98.23 9.18
CA SER A 1076 69.70 97.64 10.14
C SER A 1076 70.40 97.24 11.45
N ASN A 1077 69.69 97.03 12.57
CA ASN A 1077 69.78 95.80 13.41
C ASN A 1077 68.79 95.78 14.62
N GLY A 1078 68.49 94.58 15.17
CA GLY A 1078 67.86 94.35 16.48
C GLY A 1078 67.61 92.86 16.78
N SER A 1079 68.19 92.30 17.86
CA SER A 1079 68.19 90.85 18.25
C SER A 1079 68.40 90.72 19.79
N PRO A 1080 68.57 89.54 20.46
CA PRO A 1080 68.46 88.10 20.08
C PRO A 1080 67.28 87.42 20.84
N ALA A 1081 67.12 86.09 21.10
CA ALA A 1081 67.89 84.83 20.93
C ALA A 1081 66.89 83.66 20.64
N GLY A 1082 67.16 82.34 20.70
CA GLY A 1082 68.30 81.52 21.16
C GLY A 1082 68.07 80.00 20.84
N ALA A 1083 68.74 79.05 21.51
CA ALA A 1083 68.61 77.59 21.22
C ALA A 1083 68.83 76.69 22.49
N PRO A 1084 68.47 75.39 22.49
CA PRO A 1084 69.26 74.37 21.75
C PRO A 1084 68.47 73.27 20.97
N ASP A 1085 69.11 72.82 19.89
CA ASP A 1085 69.07 71.50 19.21
C ASP A 1085 67.79 70.61 19.26
N THR A 1086 67.02 70.64 18.17
CA THR A 1086 65.90 69.73 17.89
C THR A 1086 66.30 68.38 17.30
N VAL A 1087 67.53 68.20 16.81
CA VAL A 1087 67.98 66.97 16.16
C VAL A 1087 68.28 65.90 17.20
N TYR A 1088 68.98 66.24 18.28
CA TYR A 1088 69.24 65.33 19.40
C TYR A 1088 67.93 64.85 20.06
N LEU A 1089 66.97 65.77 20.25
CA LEU A 1089 65.64 65.47 20.77
C LEU A 1089 64.86 64.52 19.83
N LYS A 1090 64.91 64.75 18.52
CA LYS A 1090 64.25 63.88 17.52
C LYS A 1090 64.79 62.45 17.58
N THR A 1091 66.11 62.27 17.68
CA THR A 1091 66.73 60.93 17.77
C THR A 1091 66.30 60.19 19.04
N ILE A 1092 66.28 60.86 20.20
CA ILE A 1092 65.87 60.24 21.47
C ILE A 1092 64.38 59.87 21.46
N LEU A 1093 63.51 60.73 20.92
CA LEU A 1093 62.08 60.41 20.77
C LEU A 1093 61.84 59.23 19.82
N LEU A 1094 62.63 59.11 18.74
CA LEU A 1094 62.51 57.99 17.81
C LEU A 1094 62.97 56.67 18.45
N GLN A 1095 64.13 56.69 19.15
CA GLN A 1095 64.65 55.56 19.91
C GLN A 1095 63.64 55.05 20.96
N PHE A 1096 62.98 55.97 21.66
CA PHE A 1096 61.94 55.69 22.66
C PHE A 1096 60.68 55.04 22.06
N LEU A 1097 60.29 55.45 20.84
CA LEU A 1097 59.14 54.87 20.12
C LEU A 1097 59.46 53.52 19.47
N GLU A 1098 60.72 53.29 19.06
CA GLU A 1098 61.17 52.04 18.45
C GLU A 1098 61.35 50.90 19.48
N GLN A 1099 61.91 51.20 20.65
CA GLN A 1099 62.27 50.18 21.64
C GLN A 1099 61.03 49.55 22.30
N LYS A 1100 60.71 48.29 21.97
CA LYS A 1100 59.43 47.64 22.35
C LYS A 1100 59.30 47.18 23.81
N ASP A 1101 60.37 47.21 24.62
CA ASP A 1101 60.33 46.80 26.03
C ASP A 1101 59.86 47.96 26.93
N THR A 1102 58.66 47.80 27.50
CA THR A 1102 57.98 48.76 28.38
C THR A 1102 58.78 49.09 29.65
N LYS A 1103 59.60 48.15 30.17
CA LYS A 1103 60.45 48.40 31.35
C LYS A 1103 61.60 49.33 31.02
N LEU A 1104 62.16 49.23 29.80
CA LEU A 1104 63.20 50.12 29.30
C LEU A 1104 62.63 51.50 28.92
N ARG A 1105 61.42 51.58 28.33
CA ARG A 1105 60.72 52.87 28.17
C ARG A 1105 60.53 53.60 29.50
N ALA A 1106 60.09 52.89 30.54
CA ALA A 1106 59.87 53.48 31.86
C ALA A 1106 61.14 54.08 32.48
N GLN A 1107 62.33 53.50 32.21
CA GLN A 1107 63.62 54.05 32.64
C GLN A 1107 64.08 55.29 31.86
N LEU A 1108 63.59 55.49 30.63
CA LEU A 1108 63.92 56.65 29.79
C LEU A 1108 63.05 57.89 30.09
N VAL A 1109 61.87 57.74 30.71
CA VAL A 1109 60.98 58.88 31.03
C VAL A 1109 61.68 59.99 31.84
N PRO A 1110 62.48 59.72 32.90
CA PRO A 1110 63.19 60.78 33.64
C PRO A 1110 64.36 61.43 32.88
N VAL A 1111 64.80 60.83 31.76
CA VAL A 1111 65.80 61.43 30.86
C VAL A 1111 65.11 62.39 29.90
N LEU A 1112 63.98 61.98 29.32
CA LEU A 1112 63.08 62.86 28.55
C LEU A 1112 62.59 64.04 29.40
N GLY A 1113 62.20 63.81 30.66
CA GLY A 1113 61.77 64.86 31.59
C GLY A 1113 62.84 65.92 31.83
N LYS A 1114 64.11 65.54 31.93
CA LYS A 1114 65.24 66.50 32.03
C LYS A 1114 65.52 67.25 30.73
N LEU A 1115 65.30 66.62 29.58
CA LEU A 1115 65.56 67.22 28.26
C LEU A 1115 64.45 68.20 27.84
N LEU A 1116 63.19 67.87 28.14
CA LEU A 1116 61.99 68.65 27.82
C LEU A 1116 61.50 69.55 28.96
N ARG A 1117 62.12 69.47 30.14
CA ARG A 1117 61.72 70.15 31.39
C ARG A 1117 60.28 69.84 31.80
N PHE A 1118 59.97 68.55 31.93
CA PHE A 1118 58.69 68.11 32.50
C PHE A 1118 58.64 68.34 34.01
N ASP A 1119 57.48 68.77 34.50
CA ASP A 1119 57.18 68.79 35.92
C ASP A 1119 56.95 67.37 36.47
N LYS A 1120 57.10 67.21 37.79
CA LYS A 1120 57.02 65.91 38.48
C LYS A 1120 55.65 65.22 38.34
N THR A 1121 54.60 65.99 38.04
CA THR A 1121 53.27 65.48 37.67
C THR A 1121 53.22 64.88 36.27
N ASP A 1122 54.00 65.41 35.34
CA ASP A 1122 53.97 65.02 33.93
C ASP A 1122 54.89 63.83 33.68
N GLU A 1123 56.01 63.71 34.41
CA GLU A 1123 56.75 62.44 34.51
C GLU A 1123 55.85 61.29 34.99
N GLN A 1124 54.98 61.52 35.98
CA GLN A 1124 54.02 60.52 36.46
C GLN A 1124 52.92 60.19 35.43
N LYS A 1125 52.41 61.18 34.68
CA LYS A 1125 51.48 60.94 33.56
C LYS A 1125 52.15 60.10 32.47
N TRP A 1126 53.40 60.42 32.11
CA TRP A 1126 54.17 59.67 31.10
C TRP A 1126 54.50 58.25 31.55
N GLN A 1127 54.87 58.03 32.81
CA GLN A 1127 55.08 56.67 33.35
C GLN A 1127 53.80 55.82 33.27
N LYS A 1128 52.63 56.39 33.59
CA LYS A 1128 51.34 55.71 33.43
C LYS A 1128 50.98 55.47 31.96
N ALA A 1129 51.20 56.45 31.08
CA ALA A 1129 50.96 56.29 29.64
C ALA A 1129 51.82 55.17 29.04
N VAL A 1130 53.10 55.08 29.40
CA VAL A 1130 54.01 53.99 29.00
C VAL A 1130 53.50 52.63 29.47
N GLN A 1131 53.00 52.52 30.71
CA GLN A 1131 52.42 51.28 31.24
C GLN A 1131 51.11 50.85 30.55
N HIS A 1132 50.44 51.77 29.84
CA HIS A 1132 49.20 51.51 29.09
C HIS A 1132 49.39 51.37 27.57
N ILE A 1133 50.63 51.29 27.08
CA ILE A 1133 50.94 51.09 25.64
C ILE A 1133 50.98 49.59 25.25
N GLU A 1134 50.87 48.66 26.21
CA GLU A 1134 50.80 47.23 25.93
C GLU A 1134 49.38 46.76 25.56
N VAL A 1135 49.32 45.92 24.50
CA VAL A 1135 48.16 45.14 24.02
C VAL A 1135 47.02 45.93 23.37
N LYS A 1136 47.21 46.22 22.08
CA LYS A 1136 46.36 45.57 21.07
C LYS A 1136 47.18 45.14 19.86
#